data_AF-A0A971I6G6-F1
#
_entry.id   AF-A0A971I6G6-F1
#
_cell.length_a   1.000
_cell.length_b   1.000
_cell.length_c   1.000
_cell.angle_alpha   90.00
_cell.angle_beta   90.00
_cell.angle_gamma   90.00
#
_symmetry.space_group_name_H-M   'P 1'
#
loop_
_entity.id
_entity.type
_entity.pdbx_description
1 polymer ?
#
loop_
_entity_poly.entity_id
_entity_poly.type
_entity_poly.pdbx_seq_one_letter_code
_entity_poly.pdbx_strand_id
1 'polypeptide(L)'
;MGATAVIPERYGKPVKTVELEIVGSYLDVDAQYVRDGENWWCYTPNTIFVPSSLLPVEPPADHEIRPGEFSLVIDDAYQIEAYLEAAEPLAKEMGITLRFSDKGWMGLKDSIDTSKATSLITTALYIGAAAVALLLTSYLYIGRQKKAYAIMRALGTPRKKARNALALPLAVLSVAAIPSGGIAGMVYASRTLSDALNELAAIMENYTPDVSLPAGVMVLCLVCEVLLLTGLAALFMRKLAKMPPLALLQGDAVRVKAKKARKKAMQAAMDESTPVPQLTLSFPISRDLPRGGNYSPARHVSRYILRHMSRAGWRTVIAVVLAFLLTGAMGLFALTRQSYKEMFDRTEVKGTLNNYSSSAIMKASRSGLMKDLYYNGGFWVLLNEIPAGAGYFFAITNDIDRYIQSISPFEYGIDYTEGCDSSLFSENVPWCVMGELLAEMYGVKPGDTVTLISWEGYLVLSDMYEDRDELVSQMKTKSQEFKVAGLVKTEDTRISKAFIFAPLSETAERTSQYIEYPFPVEVAEFALMDKENPQRLISYIKELAMDDRKYTDTLAYEMDTTELDNVRRMRDMLNMLFPIATAAVILIGLIAPVMIIMQSSREAAIMRILGTTKRRSRCMLAIEQICLCILGLVIAGIGLAIYDAGLFTRSADTLILCGGLYIVACALAASTTAAMATRRKALELLQVKE
;
A
#
# COMPACT_ATOMS: atom_id res chain seq x y z
N MET A 1 29.56 24.43 -22.02
CA MET A 1 30.00 25.30 -20.90
C MET A 1 29.28 26.63 -21.02
N GLY A 2 28.74 27.17 -19.92
CA GLY A 2 28.16 28.50 -19.90
C GLY A 2 29.24 29.57 -19.73
N ALA A 3 29.11 30.70 -20.41
CA ALA A 3 29.96 31.88 -20.22
C ALA A 3 29.12 32.98 -19.55
N THR A 4 29.58 33.53 -18.43
CA THR A 4 28.88 34.63 -17.74
C THR A 4 29.38 35.96 -18.29
N ALA A 5 28.46 36.87 -18.63
CA ALA A 5 28.82 38.24 -18.98
C ALA A 5 29.32 38.97 -17.71
N VAL A 6 30.61 39.28 -17.64
CA VAL A 6 31.24 39.99 -16.51
C VAL A 6 32.03 41.19 -17.04
N ILE A 7 32.17 42.22 -16.19
CA ILE A 7 32.91 43.46 -16.46
C ILE A 7 34.31 43.13 -17.01
N PRO A 8 34.76 43.73 -18.13
CA PRO A 8 36.02 43.40 -18.82
C PRO A 8 37.27 43.44 -17.95
N GLU A 9 37.24 44.19 -16.85
CA GLU A 9 38.35 44.38 -15.93
C GLU A 9 38.71 43.11 -15.13
N ARG A 10 37.80 42.11 -15.08
CA ARG A 10 37.97 40.88 -14.29
C ARG A 10 38.76 39.78 -15.02
N TYR A 11 38.93 39.88 -16.33
CA TYR A 11 39.70 38.94 -17.16
C TYR A 11 40.73 39.68 -18.00
N GLY A 12 41.78 38.96 -18.44
CA GLY A 12 42.86 39.54 -19.24
C GLY A 12 42.40 40.18 -20.55
N LYS A 13 43.34 40.80 -21.29
CA LYS A 13 43.03 41.51 -22.54
C LYS A 13 42.24 40.61 -23.51
N PRO A 14 41.19 41.13 -24.18
CA PRO A 14 40.42 40.38 -25.17
C PRO A 14 41.33 39.79 -26.25
N VAL A 15 41.24 38.47 -26.47
CA VAL A 15 42.11 37.75 -27.41
C VAL A 15 41.48 37.67 -28.81
N LYS A 16 40.15 37.52 -28.89
CA LYS A 16 39.40 37.43 -30.15
C LYS A 16 37.93 37.79 -29.94
N THR A 17 37.37 38.60 -30.83
CA THR A 17 35.94 38.89 -30.89
C THR A 17 35.27 37.90 -31.85
N VAL A 18 34.16 37.29 -31.43
CA VAL A 18 33.38 36.32 -32.23
C VAL A 18 31.92 36.76 -32.22
N GLU A 19 31.30 36.84 -33.40
CA GLU A 19 29.85 37.04 -33.52
C GLU A 19 29.12 35.70 -33.39
N LEU A 20 28.04 35.67 -32.61
CA LEU A 20 27.25 34.47 -32.33
C LEU A 20 25.78 34.73 -32.69
N GLU A 21 25.15 33.76 -33.34
CA GLU A 21 23.71 33.77 -33.60
C GLU A 21 22.94 33.14 -32.43
N ILE A 22 21.87 33.81 -31.98
CA ILE A 22 21.03 33.31 -30.89
C ILE A 22 20.05 32.27 -31.46
N VAL A 23 20.27 31.00 -31.13
CA VAL A 23 19.45 29.87 -31.63
C VAL A 23 18.35 29.43 -30.66
N GLY A 24 18.33 29.96 -29.44
CA GLY A 24 17.36 29.60 -28.42
C GLY A 24 17.56 30.36 -27.11
N SER A 25 16.62 30.19 -26.18
CA SER A 25 16.69 30.68 -24.80
C SER A 25 16.44 29.53 -23.83
N TYR A 26 16.89 29.66 -22.59
CA TYR A 26 16.66 28.69 -21.52
C TYR A 26 15.85 29.34 -20.39
N LEU A 27 15.18 28.50 -19.62
CA LEU A 27 14.49 28.90 -18.40
C LEU A 27 15.39 28.55 -17.21
N ASP A 28 15.74 29.56 -16.42
CA ASP A 28 16.45 29.39 -15.15
C ASP A 28 15.43 29.09 -14.04
N VAL A 29 15.70 28.09 -13.21
CA VAL A 29 14.79 27.58 -12.18
C VAL A 29 15.40 27.59 -10.78
N ASP A 30 16.64 28.09 -10.64
CA ASP A 30 17.36 28.08 -9.36
C ASP A 30 16.98 29.27 -8.45
N ALA A 31 17.11 29.07 -7.14
CA ALA A 31 16.74 30.06 -6.14
C ALA A 31 17.80 31.11 -5.79
N GLN A 32 17.42 32.33 -5.37
CA GLN A 32 18.33 33.48 -5.20
C GLN A 32 19.43 33.21 -4.16
N TYR A 33 19.12 32.61 -3.01
CA TYR A 33 20.16 32.26 -2.03
C TYR A 33 21.00 31.05 -2.47
N VAL A 34 20.51 30.18 -3.37
CA VAL A 34 21.34 29.12 -3.98
C VAL A 34 22.35 29.75 -4.93
N ARG A 35 21.96 30.85 -5.63
CA ARG A 35 22.86 31.70 -6.40
C ARG A 35 23.90 32.42 -5.53
N ASP A 36 23.50 32.88 -4.33
CA ASP A 36 24.35 33.69 -3.45
C ASP A 36 25.20 32.87 -2.47
N GLY A 37 24.76 31.65 -2.12
CA GLY A 37 25.40 30.76 -1.15
C GLY A 37 26.28 29.66 -1.75
N GLU A 38 25.99 29.21 -2.98
CA GLU A 38 26.81 28.26 -3.72
C GLU A 38 27.46 28.95 -4.93
N ASN A 39 28.46 29.79 -4.66
CA ASN A 39 29.35 30.27 -5.72
C ASN A 39 29.75 29.06 -6.59
N TRP A 40 29.56 29.17 -7.91
CA TRP A 40 29.94 28.20 -8.95
C TRP A 40 28.94 27.09 -9.33
N TRP A 41 27.75 26.97 -8.71
CA TRP A 41 26.81 25.88 -9.05
C TRP A 41 25.56 26.30 -9.84
N CYS A 42 25.17 27.57 -9.76
CA CYS A 42 24.01 28.09 -10.50
C CYS A 42 24.44 28.79 -11.79
N TYR A 43 23.65 28.60 -12.84
CA TYR A 43 23.67 29.53 -13.97
C TYR A 43 22.99 30.83 -13.53
N THR A 44 23.38 31.94 -14.14
CA THR A 44 22.76 33.24 -13.87
C THR A 44 21.94 33.63 -15.09
N PRO A 45 20.97 34.56 -14.98
CA PRO A 45 20.29 35.11 -16.15
C PRO A 45 21.23 35.72 -17.22
N ASN A 46 22.48 36.03 -16.84
CA ASN A 46 23.53 36.54 -17.71
C ASN A 46 24.43 35.46 -18.32
N THR A 47 24.12 34.17 -18.14
CA THR A 47 24.90 33.06 -18.67
C THR A 47 24.49 32.75 -20.10
N ILE A 48 25.48 32.66 -21.00
CA ILE A 48 25.32 32.33 -22.43
C ILE A 48 25.90 30.95 -22.68
N PHE A 49 25.12 30.06 -23.29
CA PHE A 49 25.59 28.72 -23.68
C PHE A 49 26.15 28.75 -25.10
N VAL A 50 27.40 28.29 -25.24
CA VAL A 50 28.06 28.13 -26.55
C VAL A 50 28.58 26.70 -26.70
N PRO A 51 28.62 26.16 -27.94
CA PRO A 51 29.30 24.90 -28.22
C PRO A 51 30.75 24.92 -27.74
N SER A 52 31.21 23.80 -27.17
CA SER A 52 32.60 23.66 -26.70
C SER A 52 33.62 23.87 -27.80
N SER A 53 33.26 23.60 -29.06
CA SER A 53 34.10 23.85 -30.25
C SER A 53 34.41 25.33 -30.51
N LEU A 54 33.63 26.26 -29.94
CA LEU A 54 33.84 27.70 -30.07
C LEU A 54 34.71 28.30 -28.95
N LEU A 55 35.06 27.50 -27.93
CA LEU A 55 35.95 27.89 -26.83
C LEU A 55 37.37 27.38 -27.16
N PRO A 56 38.32 28.25 -27.55
CA PRO A 56 39.64 27.81 -27.98
C PRO A 56 40.66 28.02 -26.86
N VAL A 57 40.70 27.16 -25.85
CA VAL A 57 41.81 27.15 -24.88
C VAL A 57 41.96 25.71 -24.36
N GLU A 58 43.11 25.07 -24.60
CA GLU A 58 43.52 23.96 -23.74
C GLU A 58 43.57 24.53 -22.32
N PRO A 59 42.76 24.02 -21.36
CA PRO A 59 42.72 24.59 -20.03
C PRO A 59 44.15 24.65 -19.49
N PRO A 60 44.58 25.82 -18.97
CA PRO A 60 45.94 25.97 -18.47
C PRO A 60 46.19 24.94 -17.36
N ALA A 61 47.45 24.54 -17.17
CA ALA A 61 47.79 23.40 -16.30
C ALA A 61 47.40 23.59 -14.81
N ASP A 62 47.05 24.81 -14.43
CA ASP A 62 46.57 25.25 -13.12
C ASP A 62 45.03 25.45 -13.06
N HIS A 63 44.28 25.00 -14.06
CA HIS A 63 42.80 25.08 -14.05
C HIS A 63 42.19 24.16 -12.98
N GLU A 64 41.57 24.75 -11.98
CA GLU A 64 40.76 24.03 -11.00
C GLU A 64 39.38 23.69 -11.60
N ILE A 65 39.05 22.40 -11.63
CA ILE A 65 37.76 21.90 -12.13
C ILE A 65 36.63 22.43 -11.25
N ARG A 66 35.65 23.10 -11.87
CA ARG A 66 34.48 23.65 -11.17
C ARG A 66 33.28 22.70 -11.17
N PRO A 67 32.42 22.75 -10.13
CA PRO A 67 31.13 22.06 -10.15
C PRO A 67 30.31 22.43 -11.40
N GLY A 68 29.77 21.42 -12.10
CA GLY A 68 28.94 21.63 -13.31
C GLY A 68 29.66 21.65 -14.66
N GLU A 69 30.99 21.47 -14.70
CA GLU A 69 31.75 21.41 -15.96
C GLU A 69 31.52 20.12 -16.78
N PHE A 70 31.03 19.05 -16.16
CA PHE A 70 30.69 17.79 -16.83
C PHE A 70 29.31 17.26 -16.38
N SER A 71 28.59 16.64 -17.31
CA SER A 71 27.31 15.98 -17.08
C SER A 71 27.29 14.62 -17.78
N LEU A 72 26.66 13.63 -17.16
CA LEU A 72 26.57 12.27 -17.67
C LEU A 72 25.13 11.78 -17.64
N VAL A 73 24.77 10.99 -18.65
CA VAL A 73 23.46 10.32 -18.75
C VAL A 73 23.72 8.82 -18.67
N ILE A 74 23.01 8.15 -17.77
CA ILE A 74 23.08 6.70 -17.59
C ILE A 74 21.97 6.08 -18.44
N ASP A 75 22.34 5.23 -19.41
CA ASP A 75 21.40 4.64 -20.37
C ASP A 75 20.34 3.72 -19.72
N ASP A 76 20.72 3.02 -18.64
CA ASP A 76 19.84 2.11 -17.90
C ASP A 76 19.72 2.54 -16.44
N ALA A 77 18.50 2.92 -16.03
CA ALA A 77 18.21 3.38 -14.68
C ALA A 77 18.54 2.32 -13.61
N TYR A 78 18.47 1.02 -13.92
CA TYR A 78 18.84 -0.04 -12.98
C TYR A 78 20.34 -0.06 -12.65
N GLN A 79 21.17 0.61 -13.44
CA GLN A 79 22.63 0.68 -13.24
C GLN A 79 23.07 1.91 -12.45
N ILE A 80 22.14 2.81 -12.09
CA ILE A 80 22.45 4.04 -11.33
C ILE A 80 23.22 3.74 -10.04
N GLU A 81 22.79 2.74 -9.27
CA GLU A 81 23.41 2.37 -8.00
C GLU A 81 24.79 1.74 -8.19
N ALA A 82 24.93 0.83 -9.15
CA ALA A 82 26.22 0.22 -9.49
C ALA A 82 27.22 1.26 -10.01
N TYR A 83 26.73 2.28 -10.73
CA TYR A 83 27.54 3.40 -11.17
C TYR A 83 28.02 4.24 -9.97
N LEU A 84 27.12 4.56 -9.02
CA LEU A 84 27.46 5.31 -7.81
C LEU A 84 28.52 4.59 -6.98
N GLU A 85 28.34 3.30 -6.73
CA GLU A 85 29.30 2.47 -5.99
C GLU A 85 30.68 2.43 -6.64
N ALA A 86 30.75 2.49 -7.98
CA ALA A 86 32.00 2.55 -8.73
C ALA A 86 32.60 3.98 -8.79
N ALA A 87 31.75 5.01 -8.81
CA ALA A 87 32.15 6.41 -8.97
C ALA A 87 32.65 7.05 -7.67
N GLU A 88 32.06 6.71 -6.52
CA GLU A 88 32.47 7.21 -5.20
C GLU A 88 33.97 7.01 -4.88
N PRO A 89 34.56 5.81 -5.03
CA PRO A 89 35.98 5.60 -4.74
C PRO A 89 36.87 6.36 -5.73
N LEU A 90 36.46 6.47 -6.98
CA LEU A 90 37.19 7.17 -8.04
C LEU A 90 37.20 8.69 -7.79
N ALA A 91 36.05 9.25 -7.39
CA ALA A 91 35.93 10.63 -6.96
C ALA A 91 36.80 10.93 -5.73
N LYS A 92 36.84 10.00 -4.76
CA LYS A 92 37.66 10.10 -3.55
C LYS A 92 39.17 10.06 -3.87
N GLU A 93 39.60 9.21 -4.79
CA GLU A 93 41.00 9.16 -5.26
C GLU A 93 41.41 10.46 -5.99
N MET A 94 40.48 11.07 -6.71
CA MET A 94 40.69 12.34 -7.41
C MET A 94 40.55 13.56 -6.51
N GLY A 95 40.12 13.41 -5.25
CA GLY A 95 39.87 14.51 -4.32
C GLY A 95 38.66 15.38 -4.69
N ILE A 96 37.72 14.85 -5.48
CA ILE A 96 36.54 15.57 -5.98
C ILE A 96 35.31 15.12 -5.18
N THR A 97 34.43 16.07 -4.85
CA THR A 97 33.15 15.77 -4.19
C THR A 97 32.09 15.48 -5.26
N LEU A 98 31.55 14.26 -5.26
CA LEU A 98 30.50 13.86 -6.19
C LEU A 98 29.13 14.35 -5.68
N ARG A 99 28.39 15.11 -6.49
CA ARG A 99 27.00 15.47 -6.25
C ARG A 99 26.13 14.86 -7.34
N PHE A 100 25.24 13.95 -6.97
CA PHE A 100 24.43 13.15 -7.90
C PHE A 100 22.93 13.46 -7.71
N SER A 101 22.19 13.53 -8.81
CA SER A 101 20.72 13.60 -8.80
C SER A 101 20.18 12.41 -9.59
N ASP A 102 19.41 11.57 -8.93
CA ASP A 102 18.78 10.37 -9.49
C ASP A 102 17.45 10.68 -10.21
N LYS A 103 17.06 11.96 -10.25
CA LYS A 103 15.77 12.46 -10.75
C LYS A 103 14.56 11.68 -10.19
N GLY A 104 14.67 11.15 -8.97
CA GLY A 104 13.60 10.41 -8.28
C GLY A 104 13.54 8.90 -8.55
N TRP A 105 14.54 8.33 -9.25
CA TRP A 105 14.58 6.88 -9.51
C TRP A 105 14.62 6.03 -8.23
N MET A 106 15.41 6.41 -7.23
CA MET A 106 15.56 5.63 -6.00
C MET A 106 14.26 5.57 -5.20
N GLY A 107 13.45 6.63 -5.25
CA GLY A 107 12.10 6.63 -4.66
C GLY A 107 11.10 5.73 -5.38
N LEU A 108 11.30 5.47 -6.68
CA LEU A 108 10.39 4.66 -7.49
C LEU A 108 10.77 3.17 -7.52
N LYS A 109 12.07 2.84 -7.43
CA LYS A 109 12.61 1.47 -7.55
C LYS A 109 11.90 0.48 -6.63
N ASP A 110 11.77 0.82 -5.35
CA ASP A 110 11.13 -0.05 -4.35
C ASP A 110 9.64 -0.29 -4.66
N SER A 111 8.96 0.72 -5.20
CA SER A 111 7.58 0.60 -5.65
C SER A 111 7.44 -0.35 -6.84
N ILE A 112 8.38 -0.29 -7.80
CA ILE A 112 8.42 -1.18 -8.96
C ILE A 112 8.70 -2.63 -8.52
N ASP A 113 9.66 -2.84 -7.63
CA ASP A 113 10.02 -4.18 -7.18
C ASP A 113 8.94 -4.80 -6.26
N THR A 114 8.32 -3.99 -5.40
CA THR A 114 7.15 -4.40 -4.61
C THR A 114 5.96 -4.74 -5.51
N SER A 115 5.76 -3.99 -6.61
CA SER A 115 4.74 -4.29 -7.62
C SER A 115 5.02 -5.62 -8.33
N LYS A 116 6.28 -5.91 -8.72
CA LYS A 116 6.67 -7.21 -9.29
C LYS A 116 6.39 -8.36 -8.32
N ALA A 117 6.79 -8.22 -7.05
CA ALA A 117 6.54 -9.24 -6.02
C ALA A 117 5.03 -9.48 -5.81
N THR A 118 4.25 -8.40 -5.74
CA THR A 118 2.79 -8.47 -5.59
C THR A 118 2.14 -9.13 -6.81
N SER A 119 2.61 -8.82 -8.02
CA SER A 119 2.17 -9.45 -9.26
C SER A 119 2.47 -10.95 -9.29
N LEU A 120 3.65 -11.38 -8.83
CA LEU A 120 4.02 -12.80 -8.74
C LEU A 120 3.14 -13.55 -7.73
N ILE A 121 2.93 -12.98 -6.54
CA ILE A 121 2.10 -13.60 -5.48
C ILE A 121 0.64 -13.71 -5.93
N THR A 122 0.08 -12.64 -6.49
CA THR A 122 -1.30 -12.64 -6.99
C THR A 122 -1.47 -13.63 -8.14
N THR A 123 -0.51 -13.70 -9.07
CA THR A 123 -0.49 -14.70 -10.14
C THR A 123 -0.45 -16.13 -9.58
N ALA A 124 0.42 -16.41 -8.60
CA ALA A 124 0.51 -17.74 -7.97
C ALA A 124 -0.80 -18.13 -7.26
N LEU A 125 -1.45 -17.17 -6.58
CA LEU A 125 -2.77 -17.35 -5.97
C LEU A 125 -3.84 -17.70 -6.99
N TYR A 126 -3.90 -16.99 -8.13
CA TYR A 126 -4.87 -17.28 -9.19
C TYR A 126 -4.63 -18.64 -9.84
N ILE A 127 -3.38 -19.01 -10.11
CA ILE A 127 -3.03 -20.36 -10.61
C ILE A 127 -3.46 -21.43 -9.61
N GLY A 128 -3.20 -21.23 -8.31
CA GLY A 128 -3.61 -22.13 -7.24
C GLY A 128 -5.13 -22.29 -7.16
N ALA A 129 -5.86 -21.18 -7.20
CA ALA A 129 -7.33 -21.17 -7.19
C ALA A 129 -7.91 -21.89 -8.41
N ALA A 130 -7.36 -21.64 -9.61
CA ALA A 130 -7.74 -22.32 -10.84
C ALA A 130 -7.51 -23.84 -10.74
N ALA A 131 -6.34 -24.28 -10.25
CA ALA A 131 -6.03 -25.70 -10.07
C ALA A 131 -7.02 -26.40 -9.11
N VAL A 132 -7.38 -25.75 -8.00
CA VAL A 132 -8.38 -26.26 -7.04
C VAL A 132 -9.76 -26.33 -7.68
N ALA A 133 -10.18 -25.32 -8.44
CA ALA A 133 -11.44 -25.29 -9.14
C ALA A 133 -11.54 -26.41 -10.19
N LEU A 134 -10.48 -26.64 -10.97
CA LEU A 134 -10.39 -27.72 -11.96
C LEU A 134 -10.41 -29.11 -11.29
N LEU A 135 -9.71 -29.27 -10.15
CA LEU A 135 -9.74 -30.50 -9.35
C LEU A 135 -11.13 -30.79 -8.82
N LEU A 136 -11.80 -29.77 -8.25
CA LEU A 136 -13.16 -29.89 -7.74
C LEU A 136 -14.12 -30.26 -8.87
N THR A 137 -14.03 -29.59 -10.01
CA THR A 137 -14.86 -29.85 -11.19
C THR A 137 -14.69 -31.29 -11.67
N SER A 138 -13.45 -31.75 -11.81
CA SER A 138 -13.14 -33.13 -12.22
C SER A 138 -13.67 -34.16 -11.20
N TYR A 139 -13.48 -33.89 -9.91
CA TYR A 139 -13.97 -34.76 -8.84
C TYR A 139 -15.50 -34.88 -8.84
N LEU A 140 -16.22 -33.76 -8.98
CA LEU A 140 -17.67 -33.71 -8.98
C LEU A 140 -18.25 -34.39 -10.22
N TYR A 141 -17.71 -34.10 -11.40
CA TYR A 141 -18.14 -34.71 -12.65
C TYR A 141 -18.00 -36.24 -12.59
N ILE A 142 -16.83 -36.73 -12.17
CA ILE A 142 -16.55 -38.17 -12.10
C ILE A 142 -17.34 -38.83 -10.98
N GLY A 143 -17.54 -38.12 -9.86
CA GLY A 143 -18.43 -38.54 -8.78
C GLY A 143 -19.82 -38.91 -9.29
N ARG A 144 -20.43 -38.04 -10.10
CA ARG A 144 -21.74 -38.26 -10.73
C ARG A 144 -21.75 -39.45 -11.69
N GLN A 145 -20.67 -39.64 -12.45
CA GLN A 145 -20.61 -40.69 -13.49
C GLN A 145 -20.28 -42.11 -12.99
N LYS A 146 -20.02 -42.31 -11.70
CA LYS A 146 -19.64 -43.62 -11.13
C LYS A 146 -20.62 -44.75 -11.43
N LYS A 147 -21.93 -44.48 -11.31
CA LYS A 147 -22.98 -45.47 -11.54
C LYS A 147 -23.16 -45.75 -13.04
N ALA A 148 -23.14 -44.71 -13.86
CA ALA A 148 -23.20 -44.85 -15.32
C ALA A 148 -22.04 -45.71 -15.84
N TYR A 149 -20.82 -45.53 -15.31
CA TYR A 149 -19.68 -46.38 -15.61
C TYR A 149 -19.92 -47.84 -15.23
N ALA A 150 -20.46 -48.09 -14.05
CA ALA A 150 -20.70 -49.43 -13.55
C ALA A 150 -21.76 -50.19 -14.37
N ILE A 151 -22.83 -49.50 -14.77
CA ILE A 151 -23.88 -50.02 -15.65
C ILE A 151 -23.29 -50.38 -17.02
N MET A 152 -22.52 -49.47 -17.63
CA MET A 152 -21.81 -49.73 -18.89
C MET A 152 -20.93 -50.99 -18.79
N ARG A 153 -20.16 -51.12 -17.71
CA ARG A 153 -19.29 -52.29 -17.48
C ARG A 153 -20.07 -53.57 -17.22
N ALA A 154 -21.23 -53.50 -16.56
CA ALA A 154 -22.12 -54.64 -16.32
C ALA A 154 -22.79 -55.13 -17.61
N LEU A 155 -23.08 -54.22 -18.55
CA LEU A 155 -23.58 -54.51 -19.89
C LEU A 155 -22.48 -55.01 -20.86
N GLY A 156 -21.28 -55.32 -20.36
CA GLY A 156 -20.21 -55.92 -21.16
C GLY A 156 -19.29 -54.94 -21.89
N THR A 157 -19.44 -53.61 -21.76
CA THR A 157 -18.51 -52.70 -22.45
C THR A 157 -17.08 -52.80 -21.89
N PRO A 158 -16.05 -52.83 -22.76
CA PRO A 158 -14.67 -52.94 -22.32
C PRO A 158 -14.19 -51.67 -21.60
N ARG A 159 -13.27 -51.86 -20.65
CA ARG A 159 -12.77 -50.83 -19.72
C ARG A 159 -12.32 -49.53 -20.42
N LYS A 160 -11.68 -49.65 -21.58
CA LYS A 160 -11.20 -48.50 -22.39
C LYS A 160 -12.35 -47.73 -23.04
N LYS A 161 -13.35 -48.41 -23.61
CA LYS A 161 -14.52 -47.78 -24.25
C LYS A 161 -15.40 -47.05 -23.23
N ALA A 162 -15.73 -47.70 -22.11
CA ALA A 162 -16.52 -47.09 -21.04
C ALA A 162 -15.83 -45.86 -20.42
N ARG A 163 -14.49 -45.88 -20.33
CA ARG A 163 -13.71 -44.73 -19.85
C ARG A 163 -13.81 -43.54 -20.82
N ASN A 164 -13.52 -43.78 -22.09
CA ASN A 164 -13.50 -42.73 -23.09
C ASN A 164 -14.90 -42.14 -23.30
N ALA A 165 -15.96 -42.97 -23.27
CA ALA A 165 -17.35 -42.53 -23.39
C ALA A 165 -17.77 -41.55 -22.28
N LEU A 166 -17.25 -41.70 -21.06
CA LEU A 166 -17.54 -40.80 -19.95
C LEU A 166 -16.64 -39.57 -19.89
N ALA A 167 -15.43 -39.66 -20.45
CA ALA A 167 -14.51 -38.53 -20.55
C ALA A 167 -14.86 -37.58 -21.72
N LEU A 168 -15.49 -38.09 -22.78
CA LEU A 168 -15.83 -37.34 -23.99
C LEU A 168 -16.69 -36.09 -23.72
N PRO A 169 -17.79 -36.14 -22.93
CA PRO A 169 -18.61 -34.95 -22.70
C PRO A 169 -17.86 -33.84 -21.95
N LEU A 170 -17.01 -34.22 -21.00
CA LEU A 170 -16.15 -33.27 -20.28
C LEU A 170 -15.12 -32.64 -21.21
N ALA A 171 -14.51 -33.44 -22.09
CA ALA A 171 -13.55 -32.97 -23.09
C ALA A 171 -14.21 -31.99 -24.08
N VAL A 172 -15.37 -32.35 -24.64
CA VAL A 172 -16.14 -31.48 -25.56
C VAL A 172 -16.52 -30.17 -24.89
N LEU A 173 -16.99 -30.22 -23.64
CA LEU A 173 -17.37 -29.01 -22.90
C LEU A 173 -16.16 -28.13 -22.58
N SER A 174 -15.00 -28.72 -22.26
CA SER A 174 -13.75 -27.96 -22.05
C SER A 174 -13.24 -27.26 -23.30
N VAL A 175 -13.43 -27.85 -24.48
CA VAL A 175 -13.04 -27.25 -25.77
C VAL A 175 -13.83 -25.97 -26.07
N ALA A 176 -15.06 -25.83 -25.58
CA ALA A 176 -15.82 -24.59 -25.73
C ALA A 176 -15.59 -23.60 -24.57
N ALA A 177 -15.50 -24.11 -23.34
CA ALA A 177 -15.40 -23.28 -22.13
C ALA A 177 -14.05 -22.58 -21.99
N ILE A 178 -12.93 -23.27 -22.29
CA ILE A 178 -11.58 -22.71 -22.10
C ILE A 178 -11.29 -21.57 -23.10
N PRO A 179 -11.59 -21.70 -24.41
CA PRO A 179 -11.39 -20.59 -25.34
C PRO A 179 -12.33 -19.41 -25.06
N SER A 180 -13.60 -19.65 -24.71
CA SER A 180 -14.53 -18.56 -24.41
C SER A 180 -14.12 -17.78 -23.16
N GLY A 181 -13.67 -18.48 -22.10
CA GLY A 181 -13.09 -17.84 -20.91
C GLY A 181 -11.80 -17.08 -21.23
N GLY A 182 -10.91 -17.68 -22.02
CA GLY A 182 -9.67 -17.05 -22.47
C GLY A 182 -9.89 -15.78 -23.28
N ILE A 183 -10.82 -15.79 -24.24
CA ILE A 183 -11.17 -14.61 -25.05
C ILE A 183 -11.76 -13.50 -24.17
N ALA A 184 -12.68 -13.83 -23.26
CA ALA A 184 -13.24 -12.86 -22.34
C ALA A 184 -12.16 -12.23 -21.44
N GLY A 185 -11.23 -13.03 -20.93
CA GLY A 185 -10.09 -12.56 -20.15
C GLY A 185 -9.14 -11.66 -20.94
N MET A 186 -8.85 -12.01 -22.21
CA MET A 186 -8.01 -11.19 -23.09
C MET A 186 -8.63 -9.82 -23.38
N VAL A 187 -9.94 -9.78 -23.69
CA VAL A 187 -10.66 -8.51 -23.95
C VAL A 187 -10.69 -7.63 -22.70
N TYR A 188 -10.87 -8.23 -21.52
CA TYR A 188 -10.80 -7.51 -20.26
C TYR A 188 -9.41 -6.92 -20.03
N ALA A 189 -8.36 -7.75 -20.16
CA ALA A 189 -6.98 -7.32 -19.95
C ALA A 189 -6.55 -6.22 -20.93
N SER A 190 -6.91 -6.33 -22.22
CA SER A 190 -6.54 -5.32 -23.21
C SER A 190 -7.19 -3.96 -22.94
N ARG A 191 -8.44 -3.94 -22.45
CA ARG A 191 -9.13 -2.69 -22.10
C ARG A 191 -8.51 -2.05 -20.87
N THR A 192 -8.32 -2.82 -19.80
CA THR A 192 -7.72 -2.32 -18.57
C THR A 192 -6.29 -1.81 -18.80
N LEU A 193 -5.50 -2.51 -19.61
CA LEU A 193 -4.13 -2.09 -19.94
C LEU A 193 -4.13 -0.80 -20.78
N SER A 194 -5.00 -0.70 -21.79
CA SER A 194 -5.11 0.50 -22.62
C SER A 194 -5.54 1.72 -21.82
N ASP A 195 -6.53 1.58 -20.93
CA ASP A 195 -7.01 2.70 -20.12
C ASP A 195 -5.91 3.22 -19.19
N ALA A 196 -5.21 2.32 -18.50
CA ALA A 196 -4.12 2.67 -17.59
C ALA A 196 -2.91 3.29 -18.30
N LEU A 197 -2.51 2.76 -19.47
CA LEU A 197 -1.36 3.27 -20.23
C LEU A 197 -1.66 4.61 -20.91
N ASN A 198 -2.91 4.86 -21.33
CA ASN A 198 -3.31 6.14 -21.91
C ASN A 198 -3.32 7.27 -20.88
N GLU A 199 -3.71 6.99 -19.64
CA GLU A 199 -3.59 7.97 -18.54
C GLU A 199 -2.13 8.35 -18.28
N LEU A 200 -1.20 7.40 -18.33
CA LEU A 200 0.24 7.64 -18.18
C LEU A 200 0.82 8.42 -19.37
N ALA A 201 0.42 8.09 -20.60
CA ALA A 201 0.88 8.79 -21.81
C ALA A 201 0.39 10.25 -21.86
N ALA A 202 -0.77 10.56 -21.27
CA ALA A 202 -1.26 11.93 -21.18
C ALA A 202 -0.40 12.84 -20.27
N ILE A 203 0.40 12.24 -19.38
CA ILE A 203 1.27 12.95 -18.43
C ILE A 203 2.71 13.07 -18.97
N MET A 204 3.14 12.15 -19.86
CA MET A 204 4.51 12.09 -20.37
C MET A 204 4.56 12.36 -21.88
N GLU A 205 5.00 13.55 -22.28
CA GLU A 205 5.01 14.05 -23.68
C GLU A 205 5.76 13.15 -24.69
N ASN A 206 6.69 12.30 -24.22
CA ASN A 206 7.53 11.44 -25.07
C ASN A 206 7.31 9.92 -24.84
N TYR A 207 6.18 9.50 -24.25
CA TYR A 207 5.92 8.09 -23.97
C TYR A 207 4.95 7.45 -24.98
N THR A 208 5.41 6.41 -25.69
CA THR A 208 4.56 5.58 -26.54
C THR A 208 4.14 4.31 -25.79
N PRO A 209 2.85 4.15 -25.45
CA PRO A 209 2.40 3.00 -24.67
C PRO A 209 2.44 1.71 -25.49
N ASP A 210 3.17 0.70 -25.00
CA ASP A 210 3.17 -0.65 -25.57
C ASP A 210 2.04 -1.48 -24.96
N VAL A 211 0.99 -1.73 -25.76
CA VAL A 211 -0.21 -2.49 -25.36
C VAL A 211 -0.07 -3.97 -25.75
N SER A 212 1.13 -4.45 -26.09
CA SER A 212 1.34 -5.82 -26.52
C SER A 212 1.13 -6.82 -25.38
N LEU A 213 0.11 -7.65 -25.51
CA LEU A 213 -0.10 -8.79 -24.62
C LEU A 213 0.84 -9.94 -25.02
N PRO A 214 1.52 -10.61 -24.08
CA PRO A 214 2.39 -11.74 -24.37
C PRO A 214 1.55 -12.96 -24.80
N ALA A 215 1.23 -13.02 -26.09
CA ALA A 215 0.36 -14.05 -26.68
C ALA A 215 0.88 -15.47 -26.42
N GLY A 216 2.20 -15.66 -26.39
CA GLY A 216 2.83 -16.96 -26.10
C GLY A 216 2.50 -17.48 -24.69
N VAL A 217 2.53 -16.61 -23.68
CA VAL A 217 2.21 -16.97 -22.29
C VAL A 217 0.72 -17.31 -22.15
N MET A 218 -0.14 -16.55 -22.81
CA MET A 218 -1.59 -16.79 -22.80
C MET A 218 -1.96 -18.14 -23.42
N VAL A 219 -1.37 -18.47 -24.58
CA VAL A 219 -1.56 -19.78 -25.23
C VAL A 219 -1.04 -20.90 -24.33
N LEU A 220 0.12 -20.73 -23.70
CA LEU A 220 0.68 -21.69 -22.77
C LEU A 220 -0.27 -21.96 -21.60
N CYS A 221 -0.84 -20.91 -20.99
CA CYS A 221 -1.82 -21.04 -19.91
C CYS A 221 -3.05 -21.84 -20.32
N LEU A 222 -3.66 -21.54 -21.47
CA LEU A 222 -4.83 -22.27 -21.98
C LEU A 222 -4.52 -23.74 -22.25
N VAL A 223 -3.34 -24.04 -22.82
CA VAL A 223 -2.89 -25.42 -23.05
C VAL A 223 -2.67 -26.15 -21.73
N CYS A 224 -2.04 -25.49 -20.75
CA CYS A 224 -1.84 -26.05 -19.40
C CYS A 224 -3.17 -26.38 -18.71
N GLU A 225 -4.19 -25.53 -18.82
CA GLU A 225 -5.52 -25.82 -18.26
C GLU A 225 -6.17 -27.06 -18.89
N VAL A 226 -6.12 -27.19 -20.22
CA VAL A 226 -6.63 -28.36 -20.94
C VAL A 226 -5.89 -29.62 -20.50
N LEU A 227 -4.55 -29.57 -20.43
CA LEU A 227 -3.73 -30.70 -20.01
C LEU A 227 -4.00 -31.10 -18.55
N LEU A 228 -4.16 -30.13 -17.66
CA LEU A 228 -4.43 -30.38 -16.24
C LEU A 228 -5.82 -31.01 -16.04
N LEU A 229 -6.85 -30.46 -16.67
CA LEU A 229 -8.22 -30.98 -16.58
C LEU A 229 -8.32 -32.40 -17.18
N THR A 230 -7.74 -32.63 -18.35
CA THR A 230 -7.72 -33.96 -18.98
C THR A 230 -6.88 -34.96 -18.19
N GLY A 231 -5.74 -34.54 -17.64
CA GLY A 231 -4.88 -35.34 -16.78
C GLY A 231 -5.58 -35.76 -15.49
N LEU A 232 -6.22 -34.83 -14.79
CA LEU A 232 -7.02 -35.11 -13.59
C LEU A 232 -8.18 -36.06 -13.90
N ALA A 233 -8.91 -35.80 -14.99
CA ALA A 233 -10.01 -36.66 -15.42
C ALA A 233 -9.51 -38.08 -15.73
N ALA A 234 -8.39 -38.21 -16.45
CA ALA A 234 -7.78 -39.50 -16.74
C ALA A 234 -7.32 -40.24 -15.47
N LEU A 235 -6.74 -39.53 -14.49
CA LEU A 235 -6.28 -40.09 -13.22
C LEU A 235 -7.44 -40.64 -12.39
N PHE A 236 -8.49 -39.84 -12.20
CA PHE A 236 -9.69 -40.26 -11.48
C PHE A 236 -10.41 -41.40 -12.18
N MET A 237 -10.51 -41.37 -13.52
CA MET A 237 -11.08 -42.46 -14.30
C MET A 237 -10.22 -43.73 -14.27
N ARG A 238 -8.89 -43.63 -14.23
CA ARG A 238 -7.99 -44.77 -14.00
C ARG A 238 -8.26 -45.40 -12.63
N LYS A 239 -8.44 -44.58 -11.58
CA LYS A 239 -8.85 -45.05 -10.24
C LYS A 239 -10.20 -45.78 -10.28
N LEU A 240 -11.19 -45.20 -10.95
CA LEU A 240 -12.54 -45.77 -11.09
C LEU A 240 -12.52 -47.11 -11.84
N ALA A 241 -11.73 -47.19 -12.90
CA ALA A 241 -11.63 -48.38 -13.73
C ALA A 241 -10.92 -49.56 -13.05
N LYS A 242 -10.14 -49.31 -11.98
CA LYS A 242 -9.56 -50.37 -11.12
C LYS A 242 -10.59 -50.96 -10.15
N MET A 243 -11.79 -50.40 -10.04
CA MET A 243 -12.84 -50.90 -9.15
C MET A 243 -13.77 -51.89 -9.88
N PRO A 244 -14.14 -53.03 -9.25
CA PRO A 244 -15.06 -53.97 -9.87
C PRO A 244 -16.47 -53.36 -10.01
N PRO A 245 -17.21 -53.65 -11.10
CA PRO A 245 -18.52 -53.03 -11.39
C PRO A 245 -19.54 -53.23 -10.27
N LEU A 246 -19.52 -54.40 -9.64
CA LEU A 246 -20.39 -54.74 -8.51
C LEU A 246 -20.15 -53.83 -7.29
N ALA A 247 -18.89 -53.46 -7.03
CA ALA A 247 -18.54 -52.57 -5.92
C ALA A 247 -18.96 -51.11 -6.17
N LEU A 248 -19.06 -50.70 -7.44
CA LEU A 248 -19.57 -49.39 -7.83
C LEU A 248 -21.11 -49.33 -7.76
N LEU A 249 -21.80 -50.45 -8.00
CA LEU A 249 -23.27 -50.55 -7.94
C LEU A 249 -23.80 -50.70 -6.50
N GLN A 250 -23.12 -51.46 -5.65
CA GLN A 250 -23.56 -51.72 -4.26
C GLN A 250 -23.29 -50.56 -3.29
N GLY A 251 -22.51 -49.55 -3.69
CA GLY A 251 -22.16 -48.41 -2.85
C GLY A 251 -21.14 -48.72 -1.74
N ASP A 252 -20.44 -47.69 -1.26
CA ASP A 252 -19.32 -47.83 -0.31
C ASP A 252 -19.71 -48.52 1.03
N ALA A 253 -20.99 -48.51 1.42
CA ALA A 253 -21.49 -49.12 2.65
C ALA A 253 -21.38 -50.66 2.69
N VAL A 254 -21.61 -51.34 1.56
CA VAL A 254 -21.47 -52.82 1.46
C VAL A 254 -19.99 -53.20 1.45
N ARG A 255 -19.14 -52.35 0.86
CA ARG A 255 -17.69 -52.56 0.77
C ARG A 255 -17.00 -52.47 2.14
N VAL A 256 -17.39 -51.54 3.00
CA VAL A 256 -16.86 -51.45 4.38
C VAL A 256 -17.31 -52.66 5.20
N LYS A 257 -18.56 -53.12 5.07
CA LYS A 257 -19.04 -54.35 5.71
C LYS A 257 -18.29 -55.59 5.21
N ALA A 258 -18.11 -55.74 3.90
CA ALA A 258 -17.39 -56.88 3.31
C ALA A 258 -15.89 -56.87 3.65
N LYS A 259 -15.23 -55.70 3.69
CA LYS A 259 -13.82 -55.59 4.07
C LYS A 259 -13.60 -55.84 5.57
N LYS A 260 -14.54 -55.39 6.41
CA LYS A 260 -14.53 -55.67 7.86
C LYS A 260 -14.87 -57.13 8.15
N ALA A 261 -15.81 -57.73 7.42
CA ALA A 261 -16.12 -59.16 7.48
C ALA A 261 -14.95 -60.03 6.96
N ARG A 262 -14.28 -59.61 5.88
CA ARG A 262 -13.08 -60.30 5.35
C ARG A 262 -11.88 -60.16 6.28
N LYS A 263 -11.68 -59.01 6.94
CA LYS A 263 -10.66 -58.83 7.99
C LYS A 263 -10.97 -59.69 9.22
N LYS A 264 -12.25 -59.82 9.59
CA LYS A 264 -12.73 -60.65 10.70
C LYS A 264 -12.65 -62.16 10.38
N ALA A 265 -12.92 -62.56 9.13
CA ALA A 265 -12.77 -63.92 8.64
C ALA A 265 -11.31 -64.33 8.43
N MET A 266 -10.44 -63.38 8.05
CA MET A 266 -8.99 -63.60 7.95
C MET A 266 -8.32 -63.65 9.32
N GLN A 267 -8.87 -62.96 10.34
CA GLN A 267 -8.50 -63.16 11.74
C GLN A 267 -9.01 -64.49 12.28
N ALA A 268 -10.23 -64.92 11.91
CA ALA A 268 -10.78 -66.22 12.30
C ALA A 268 -10.15 -67.42 11.55
N ALA A 269 -9.44 -67.20 10.43
CA ALA A 269 -8.71 -68.23 9.70
C ALA A 269 -7.23 -68.34 10.14
N MET A 270 -6.76 -67.46 11.03
CA MET A 270 -5.45 -67.55 11.67
C MET A 270 -5.51 -68.32 12.99
N ASP A 271 -6.70 -68.60 13.51
CA ASP A 271 -6.94 -69.49 14.65
C ASP A 271 -7.69 -70.74 14.18
N GLU A 272 -6.97 -71.86 14.22
CA GLU A 272 -7.42 -73.26 14.21
C GLU A 272 -7.86 -74.01 12.94
N SER A 273 -7.47 -75.28 13.00
CA SER A 273 -7.51 -76.38 12.06
C SER A 273 -8.77 -77.26 12.18
N THR A 274 -9.37 -77.62 11.03
CA THR A 274 -10.38 -78.68 10.74
C THR A 274 -11.83 -78.48 11.21
N PRO A 275 -12.83 -79.25 10.68
CA PRO A 275 -13.23 -79.45 9.29
C PRO A 275 -14.69 -78.96 9.02
N VAL A 276 -15.17 -79.16 7.78
CA VAL A 276 -16.37 -78.58 7.13
C VAL A 276 -17.69 -78.71 7.95
N PRO A 277 -18.45 -77.63 8.19
CA PRO A 277 -19.79 -77.72 8.77
C PRO A 277 -20.88 -77.85 7.69
N GLN A 278 -21.74 -78.83 7.93
CA GLN A 278 -22.98 -79.10 7.21
C GLN A 278 -23.99 -77.96 7.48
N LEU A 279 -24.49 -77.32 6.41
CA LEU A 279 -25.35 -76.13 6.52
C LEU A 279 -26.78 -76.53 6.94
N THR A 280 -27.07 -76.54 8.23
CA THR A 280 -28.44 -76.52 8.75
C THR A 280 -28.85 -75.07 9.05
N LEU A 281 -29.80 -74.56 8.28
CA LEU A 281 -30.34 -73.21 8.42
C LEU A 281 -31.53 -73.23 9.40
N SER A 282 -31.25 -72.98 10.68
CA SER A 282 -32.27 -72.60 11.65
C SER A 282 -32.09 -71.12 12.01
N PHE A 283 -33.08 -70.30 11.66
CA PHE A 283 -33.15 -68.92 12.13
C PHE A 283 -34.03 -68.88 13.38
N PRO A 284 -33.48 -68.63 14.58
CA PRO A 284 -34.32 -68.27 15.72
C PRO A 284 -34.88 -66.87 15.45
N ILE A 285 -36.20 -66.78 15.26
CA ILE A 285 -36.92 -65.52 15.34
C ILE A 285 -36.95 -65.13 16.83
N SER A 286 -35.89 -64.46 17.29
CA SER A 286 -35.90 -63.79 18.59
C SER A 286 -36.80 -62.55 18.47
N ARG A 287 -38.05 -62.68 18.94
CA ARG A 287 -38.93 -61.56 19.27
C ARG A 287 -38.41 -60.89 20.54
N ASP A 288 -37.39 -60.06 20.41
CA ASP A 288 -37.08 -59.05 21.42
C ASP A 288 -37.10 -57.67 20.75
N LEU A 289 -38.30 -57.06 20.74
CA LEU A 289 -38.42 -55.62 20.51
C LEU A 289 -37.83 -54.91 21.74
N PRO A 290 -36.85 -54.01 21.58
CA PRO A 290 -36.32 -53.26 22.71
C PRO A 290 -37.42 -52.36 23.29
N ARG A 291 -37.73 -52.55 24.58
CA ARG A 291 -38.64 -51.71 25.38
C ARG A 291 -38.18 -50.24 25.32
N GLY A 292 -39.14 -49.35 25.05
CA GLY A 292 -38.94 -47.92 24.88
C GLY A 292 -38.44 -47.24 26.16
N GLY A 293 -37.14 -47.00 26.26
CA GLY A 293 -36.58 -45.99 27.16
C GLY A 293 -36.74 -44.60 26.56
N ASN A 294 -37.02 -43.59 27.41
CA ASN A 294 -37.24 -42.18 27.06
C ASN A 294 -36.28 -41.68 25.95
N TYR A 295 -36.77 -41.74 24.71
CA TYR A 295 -35.98 -41.52 23.51
C TYR A 295 -35.99 -40.03 23.18
N SER A 296 -35.06 -39.27 23.78
CA SER A 296 -34.98 -37.83 23.51
C SER A 296 -34.57 -37.59 22.04
N PRO A 297 -35.38 -36.84 21.25
CA PRO A 297 -35.09 -36.59 19.84
C PRO A 297 -33.73 -35.90 19.66
N ALA A 298 -33.36 -35.01 20.58
CA ALA A 298 -32.10 -34.28 20.57
C ALA A 298 -30.87 -35.20 20.77
N ARG A 299 -30.94 -36.18 21.69
CA ARG A 299 -29.85 -37.16 21.88
C ARG A 299 -29.65 -38.05 20.65
N HIS A 300 -30.74 -38.37 19.94
CA HIS A 300 -30.64 -39.17 18.72
C HIS A 300 -30.00 -38.37 17.58
N VAL A 301 -30.41 -37.11 17.40
CA VAL A 301 -29.81 -36.20 16.39
C VAL A 301 -28.34 -35.96 16.66
N SER A 302 -27.93 -35.64 17.90
CA SER A 302 -26.51 -35.38 18.20
C SER A 302 -25.64 -36.64 18.08
N ARG A 303 -26.10 -37.80 18.56
CA ARG A 303 -25.36 -39.07 18.39
C ARG A 303 -25.25 -39.48 16.93
N TYR A 304 -26.28 -39.21 16.13
CA TYR A 304 -26.22 -39.44 14.70
C TYR A 304 -25.16 -38.55 14.06
N ILE A 305 -25.21 -37.23 14.28
CA ILE A 305 -24.25 -36.27 13.72
C ILE A 305 -22.81 -36.64 14.10
N LEU A 306 -22.52 -36.89 15.39
CA LEU A 306 -21.16 -37.23 15.84
C LEU A 306 -20.63 -38.55 15.23
N ARG A 307 -21.50 -39.57 15.15
CA ARG A 307 -21.15 -40.87 14.55
C ARG A 307 -21.10 -40.82 13.03
N HIS A 308 -21.85 -39.92 12.41
CA HIS A 308 -21.85 -39.72 10.97
C HIS A 308 -20.61 -38.96 10.56
N MET A 309 -20.27 -37.86 11.25
CA MET A 309 -19.04 -37.09 11.04
C MET A 309 -17.78 -37.95 11.09
N SER A 310 -17.70 -38.88 12.06
CA SER A 310 -16.57 -39.82 12.18
C SER A 310 -16.56 -40.95 11.15
N ARG A 311 -17.68 -41.25 10.49
CA ARG A 311 -17.81 -42.36 9.51
C ARG A 311 -17.86 -41.90 8.06
N ALA A 312 -18.29 -40.67 7.81
CA ALA A 312 -18.32 -40.02 6.49
C ALA A 312 -16.90 -39.69 5.98
N GLY A 313 -15.90 -39.69 6.87
CA GLY A 313 -14.48 -39.62 6.54
C GLY A 313 -14.09 -38.36 5.79
N TRP A 314 -13.50 -38.51 4.60
CA TRP A 314 -13.00 -37.41 3.76
C TRP A 314 -14.07 -36.36 3.37
N ARG A 315 -15.37 -36.71 3.33
CA ARG A 315 -16.43 -35.75 2.90
C ARG A 315 -16.67 -34.63 3.92
N THR A 316 -16.68 -34.96 5.20
CA THR A 316 -16.84 -33.98 6.28
C THR A 316 -15.57 -33.18 6.48
N VAL A 317 -14.39 -33.80 6.27
CA VAL A 317 -13.11 -33.10 6.21
C VAL A 317 -13.10 -32.06 5.10
N ILE A 318 -13.53 -32.40 3.87
CA ILE A 318 -13.62 -31.41 2.78
C ILE A 318 -14.54 -30.24 3.17
N ALA A 319 -15.70 -30.51 3.77
CA ALA A 319 -16.64 -29.45 4.12
C ALA A 319 -16.06 -28.47 5.15
N VAL A 320 -15.38 -29.00 6.18
CA VAL A 320 -14.70 -28.19 7.19
C VAL A 320 -13.53 -27.43 6.60
N VAL A 321 -12.71 -28.07 5.76
CA VAL A 321 -11.57 -27.42 5.08
C VAL A 321 -12.06 -26.33 4.13
N LEU A 322 -13.14 -26.55 3.39
CA LEU A 322 -13.73 -25.54 2.51
C LEU A 322 -14.24 -24.34 3.31
N ALA A 323 -14.97 -24.57 4.41
CA ALA A 323 -15.43 -23.50 5.28
C ALA A 323 -14.24 -22.73 5.87
N PHE A 324 -13.24 -23.43 6.43
CA PHE A 324 -12.01 -22.86 6.95
C PHE A 324 -11.27 -22.00 5.92
N LEU A 325 -11.09 -22.50 4.69
CA LEU A 325 -10.39 -21.78 3.62
C LEU A 325 -11.15 -20.51 3.22
N LEU A 326 -12.48 -20.59 3.08
CA LEU A 326 -13.29 -19.43 2.69
C LEU A 326 -13.34 -18.37 3.78
N THR A 327 -13.60 -18.77 5.03
CA THR A 327 -13.65 -17.83 6.16
C THR A 327 -12.27 -17.31 6.53
N GLY A 328 -11.23 -18.13 6.38
CA GLY A 328 -9.83 -17.76 6.59
C GLY A 328 -9.34 -16.78 5.53
N ALA A 329 -9.63 -17.03 4.24
CA ALA A 329 -9.31 -16.11 3.17
C ALA A 329 -10.05 -14.77 3.33
N MET A 330 -11.35 -14.82 3.63
CA MET A 330 -12.14 -13.61 3.89
C MET A 330 -11.64 -12.85 5.12
N GLY A 331 -11.27 -13.57 6.18
CA GLY A 331 -10.76 -12.95 7.40
C GLY A 331 -9.39 -12.33 7.20
N LEU A 332 -8.48 -12.99 6.48
CA LEU A 332 -7.19 -12.42 6.11
C LEU A 332 -7.37 -11.17 5.25
N PHE A 333 -8.32 -11.20 4.31
CA PHE A 333 -8.66 -10.05 3.47
C PHE A 333 -9.23 -8.87 4.28
N ALA A 334 -10.03 -9.15 5.33
CA ALA A 334 -10.50 -8.13 6.24
C ALA A 334 -9.36 -7.52 7.08
N LEU A 335 -8.43 -8.34 7.55
CA LEU A 335 -7.25 -7.88 8.30
C LEU A 335 -6.32 -7.03 7.42
N THR A 336 -6.03 -7.46 6.18
CA THR A 336 -5.18 -6.67 5.27
C THR A 336 -5.82 -5.32 4.96
N ARG A 337 -7.13 -5.29 4.69
CA ARG A 337 -7.87 -4.04 4.49
C ARG A 337 -7.76 -3.10 5.71
N GLN A 338 -7.89 -3.64 6.92
CA GLN A 338 -7.74 -2.85 8.15
C GLN A 338 -6.30 -2.36 8.35
N SER A 339 -5.30 -3.18 8.03
CA SER A 339 -3.89 -2.81 8.09
C SER A 339 -3.55 -1.65 7.16
N TYR A 340 -4.01 -1.68 5.91
CA TYR A 340 -3.81 -0.57 4.98
C TYR A 340 -4.53 0.72 5.41
N LYS A 341 -5.68 0.59 6.07
CA LYS A 341 -6.35 1.75 6.69
C LYS A 341 -5.51 2.35 7.81
N GLU A 342 -4.95 1.52 8.70
CA GLU A 342 -4.07 2.00 9.77
C GLU A 342 -2.77 2.61 9.25
N MET A 343 -2.19 2.03 8.18
CA MET A 343 -1.03 2.62 7.52
C MET A 343 -1.36 4.01 6.97
N PHE A 344 -2.50 4.16 6.28
CA PHE A 344 -2.93 5.46 5.77
C PHE A 344 -3.10 6.51 6.88
N ASP A 345 -3.70 6.11 8.01
CA ASP A 345 -3.93 7.00 9.14
C ASP A 345 -2.60 7.43 9.80
N ARG A 346 -1.59 6.55 9.83
CA ARG A 346 -0.29 6.79 10.47
C ARG A 346 0.74 7.47 9.59
N THR A 347 0.69 7.31 8.27
CA THR A 347 1.64 7.94 7.35
C THR A 347 1.51 9.45 7.44
N GLU A 348 2.53 10.12 7.95
CA GLU A 348 2.62 11.57 7.99
C GLU A 348 3.31 12.04 6.72
N VAL A 349 2.67 12.94 5.98
CA VAL A 349 3.26 13.56 4.78
C VAL A 349 3.81 14.91 5.20
N LYS A 350 5.13 15.07 5.06
CA LYS A 350 5.81 16.33 5.30
C LYS A 350 6.01 17.08 3.99
N GLY A 351 5.89 18.40 4.05
CA GLY A 351 6.17 19.29 2.92
C GLY A 351 7.02 20.47 3.37
N THR A 352 7.70 21.07 2.40
CA THR A 352 8.56 22.25 2.59
C THR A 352 8.18 23.34 1.60
N LEU A 353 8.25 24.58 2.08
CA LEU A 353 8.06 25.82 1.33
C LEU A 353 9.35 26.61 1.46
N ASN A 354 10.03 26.85 0.35
CA ASN A 354 11.30 27.57 0.32
C ASN A 354 11.12 28.93 -0.35
N ASN A 355 11.70 29.97 0.24
CA ASN A 355 11.67 31.37 -0.23
C ASN A 355 10.28 32.03 -0.33
N TYR A 356 9.27 31.47 0.34
CA TYR A 356 7.96 32.11 0.40
C TYR A 356 8.03 33.37 1.24
N SER A 357 7.28 34.40 0.87
CA SER A 357 7.26 35.65 1.60
C SER A 357 6.75 35.43 3.03
N SER A 358 7.25 36.22 3.97
CA SER A 358 6.74 36.31 5.35
C SER A 358 5.22 36.45 5.39
N SER A 359 4.64 37.25 4.49
CA SER A 359 3.19 37.43 4.37
C SER A 359 2.47 36.13 3.93
N ALA A 360 3.04 35.36 3.01
CA ALA A 360 2.49 34.08 2.57
C ALA A 360 2.58 33.02 3.66
N ILE A 361 3.68 32.96 4.41
CA ILE A 361 3.82 32.06 5.56
C ILE A 361 2.81 32.40 6.66
N MET A 362 2.55 33.68 6.93
CA MET A 362 1.48 34.09 7.86
C MET A 362 0.07 33.73 7.35
N LYS A 363 -0.19 33.84 6.04
CA LYS A 363 -1.46 33.36 5.45
C LYS A 363 -1.57 31.83 5.59
N ALA A 364 -0.50 31.12 5.30
CA ALA A 364 -0.42 29.67 5.36
C ALA A 364 -0.66 29.14 6.78
N SER A 365 -0.08 29.79 7.80
CA SER A 365 -0.29 29.42 9.22
C SER A 365 -1.74 29.57 9.67
N ARG A 366 -2.49 30.52 9.09
CA ARG A 366 -3.91 30.76 9.36
C ARG A 366 -4.87 29.89 8.52
N SER A 367 -4.37 29.14 7.54
CA SER A 367 -5.19 28.41 6.56
C SER A 367 -5.92 27.17 7.13
N GLY A 368 -5.38 26.58 8.20
CA GLY A 368 -5.85 25.28 8.74
C GLY A 368 -5.60 24.08 7.83
N LEU A 369 -4.86 24.24 6.73
CA LEU A 369 -4.52 23.16 5.78
C LEU A 369 -3.17 22.49 6.10
N MET A 370 -2.37 23.10 6.97
CA MET A 370 -1.04 22.65 7.39
C MET A 370 -1.05 22.39 8.90
N LYS A 371 -0.38 21.32 9.32
CA LYS A 371 -0.18 20.92 10.72
C LYS A 371 1.28 21.12 11.09
N ASP A 372 1.55 21.43 12.36
CA ASP A 372 2.91 21.50 12.92
C ASP A 372 3.86 22.34 12.04
N LEU A 373 3.36 23.48 11.54
CA LEU A 373 4.12 24.38 10.70
C LEU A 373 5.33 24.90 11.49
N TYR A 374 6.53 24.68 10.99
CA TYR A 374 7.78 25.27 11.45
C TYR A 374 8.29 26.22 10.37
N TYR A 375 8.86 27.36 10.75
CA TYR A 375 9.50 28.25 9.79
C TYR A 375 10.79 28.82 10.35
N ASN A 376 11.72 29.10 9.45
CA ASN A 376 12.91 29.88 9.76
C ASN A 376 13.30 30.79 8.59
N GLY A 377 13.97 31.89 8.94
CA GLY A 377 14.60 32.81 8.01
C GLY A 377 15.13 34.01 8.78
N GLY A 378 15.46 35.08 8.06
CA GLY A 378 15.88 36.31 8.70
C GLY A 378 16.45 37.30 7.71
N PHE A 379 16.87 38.45 8.24
CA PHE A 379 17.54 39.49 7.47
C PHE A 379 18.42 40.33 8.38
N TRP A 380 19.29 41.14 7.79
CA TRP A 380 20.21 41.99 8.54
C TRP A 380 19.52 43.26 9.03
N VAL A 381 19.75 43.63 10.29
CA VAL A 381 19.18 44.80 10.94
C VAL A 381 20.25 45.63 11.66
N LEU A 382 19.94 46.90 11.86
CA LEU A 382 20.66 47.80 12.76
C LEU A 382 19.87 47.95 14.06
N LEU A 383 20.62 47.98 15.16
CA LEU A 383 20.09 48.10 16.51
C LEU A 383 20.29 49.53 17.03
N ASN A 384 19.23 50.15 17.54
CA ASN A 384 19.25 51.48 18.19
C ASN A 384 19.93 52.58 17.35
N GLU A 385 19.81 52.51 16.03
CA GLU A 385 20.37 53.48 15.07
C GLU A 385 21.90 53.67 15.17
N ILE A 386 22.64 52.71 15.75
CA ILE A 386 24.11 52.75 15.83
C ILE A 386 24.68 51.88 14.70
N PRO A 387 25.34 52.47 13.68
CA PRO A 387 26.01 51.70 12.64
C PRO A 387 27.26 51.03 13.21
N ALA A 388 27.20 49.71 13.39
CA ALA A 388 28.34 48.88 13.80
C ALA A 388 28.58 47.77 12.77
N GLY A 389 29.66 47.90 11.98
CA GLY A 389 30.07 46.87 11.03
C GLY A 389 29.03 46.58 9.94
N ALA A 390 28.71 45.29 9.72
CA ALA A 390 27.80 44.81 8.68
C ALA A 390 26.34 44.60 9.16
N GLY A 391 25.98 45.11 10.35
CA GLY A 391 24.67 44.87 10.99
C GLY A 391 24.60 43.59 11.83
N TYR A 392 23.42 43.31 12.37
CA TYR A 392 23.10 42.13 13.18
C TYR A 392 22.05 41.26 12.48
N PHE A 393 22.09 39.95 12.68
CA PHE A 393 21.15 39.06 12.04
C PHE A 393 19.87 38.95 12.88
N PHE A 394 18.75 39.35 12.28
CA PHE A 394 17.42 39.19 12.85
C PHE A 394 16.82 37.86 12.40
N ALA A 395 17.03 36.83 13.21
CA ALA A 395 16.53 35.48 12.98
C ALA A 395 15.05 35.39 13.37
N ILE A 396 14.24 34.91 12.44
CA ILE A 396 12.79 34.77 12.60
C ILE A 396 12.45 33.29 12.57
N THR A 397 11.84 32.80 13.65
CA THR A 397 11.49 31.38 13.82
C THR A 397 10.27 31.25 14.74
N ASN A 398 9.54 30.14 14.67
CA ASN A 398 8.56 29.76 15.70
C ASN A 398 9.06 28.72 16.70
N ASP A 399 10.24 28.16 16.46
CA ASP A 399 10.90 27.22 17.37
C ASP A 399 12.38 27.62 17.47
N ILE A 400 12.70 28.37 18.52
CA ILE A 400 14.06 28.86 18.78
C ILE A 400 15.02 27.71 19.09
N ASP A 401 14.53 26.65 19.74
CA ASP A 401 15.37 25.54 20.15
C ASP A 401 15.82 24.75 18.94
N ARG A 402 14.87 24.44 18.05
CA ARG A 402 15.14 23.80 16.76
C ARG A 402 16.07 24.64 15.88
N TYR A 403 15.91 25.97 15.89
CA TYR A 403 16.73 26.87 15.07
C TYR A 403 18.18 26.95 15.58
N ILE A 404 18.40 27.17 16.89
CA ILE A 404 19.77 27.29 17.42
C ILE A 404 20.55 25.98 17.24
N GLN A 405 19.90 24.84 17.47
CA GLN A 405 20.51 23.52 17.28
C GLN A 405 20.89 23.22 15.82
N SER A 406 20.25 23.86 14.84
CA SER A 406 20.59 23.66 13.43
C SER A 406 21.83 24.45 13.00
N ILE A 407 22.11 25.59 13.65
CA ILE A 407 23.23 26.49 13.30
C ILE A 407 24.44 26.38 14.24
N SER A 408 24.29 25.72 15.38
CA SER A 408 25.34 25.59 16.39
C SER A 408 25.30 24.24 17.15
N PRO A 409 26.45 23.57 17.34
CA PRO A 409 26.54 22.35 18.14
C PRO A 409 26.68 22.60 19.65
N PHE A 410 26.76 23.86 20.09
CA PHE A 410 26.99 24.21 21.50
C PHE A 410 25.68 24.21 22.30
N GLU A 411 25.77 23.87 23.59
CA GLU A 411 24.65 24.08 24.52
C GLU A 411 24.37 25.57 24.68
N TYR A 412 23.09 25.90 24.90
CA TYR A 412 22.65 27.25 25.21
C TYR A 412 21.57 27.23 26.28
N GLY A 413 21.45 28.35 26.99
CA GLY A 413 20.34 28.65 27.89
C GLY A 413 19.76 30.02 27.55
N ILE A 414 18.49 30.25 27.89
CA ILE A 414 17.84 31.55 27.70
C ILE A 414 17.38 32.06 29.06
N ASP A 415 17.86 33.25 29.44
CA ASP A 415 17.42 33.96 30.63
C ASP A 415 16.23 34.86 30.26
N TYR A 416 15.01 34.34 30.43
CA TYR A 416 13.79 35.10 30.18
C TYR A 416 13.47 36.10 31.30
N THR A 417 12.81 37.19 30.94
CA THR A 417 12.21 38.13 31.89
C THR A 417 10.97 37.51 32.54
N GLU A 418 10.56 38.02 33.72
CA GLU A 418 9.41 37.45 34.47
C GLU A 418 8.14 37.40 33.61
N GLY A 419 7.55 36.20 33.52
CA GLY A 419 6.31 35.95 32.76
C GLY A 419 6.50 35.64 31.27
N CYS A 420 7.73 35.48 30.80
CA CYS A 420 8.05 35.05 29.43
C CYS A 420 8.67 33.64 29.42
N ASP A 421 8.37 32.86 28.38
CA ASP A 421 9.02 31.58 28.09
C ASP A 421 9.09 31.38 26.55
N SER A 422 9.43 30.18 26.11
CA SER A 422 9.52 29.85 24.67
C SER A 422 8.19 29.92 23.93
N SER A 423 7.03 30.01 24.62
CA SER A 423 5.72 30.14 23.97
C SER A 423 5.59 31.42 23.16
N LEU A 424 6.40 32.46 23.45
CA LEU A 424 6.40 33.72 22.72
C LEU A 424 6.66 33.52 21.22
N PHE A 425 7.41 32.47 20.85
CA PHE A 425 7.74 32.19 19.45
C PHE A 425 6.53 31.68 18.64
N SER A 426 5.43 31.33 19.31
CA SER A 426 4.15 30.96 18.68
C SER A 426 3.14 32.11 18.61
N GLU A 427 3.48 33.30 19.13
CA GLU A 427 2.58 34.45 19.22
C GLU A 427 2.94 35.56 18.23
N ASN A 428 1.94 36.30 17.74
CA ASN A 428 2.14 37.49 16.92
C ASN A 428 2.44 38.71 17.81
N VAL A 429 3.63 38.74 18.42
CA VAL A 429 4.06 39.77 19.37
C VAL A 429 5.39 40.41 18.95
N PRO A 430 5.59 41.72 19.19
CA PRO A 430 6.84 42.42 18.89
C PRO A 430 7.89 42.19 19.98
N TRP A 431 8.14 40.94 20.33
CA TRP A 431 9.11 40.55 21.36
C TRP A 431 10.30 39.85 20.72
N CYS A 432 11.49 40.01 21.29
CA CYS A 432 12.70 39.38 20.78
C CYS A 432 13.59 38.84 21.90
N VAL A 433 14.45 37.89 21.58
CA VAL A 433 15.49 37.34 22.44
C VAL A 433 16.84 37.67 21.83
N MET A 434 17.78 38.19 22.61
CA MET A 434 19.07 38.68 22.07
C MET A 434 20.24 37.84 22.58
N GLY A 435 21.34 37.78 21.83
CA GLY A 435 22.59 37.24 22.36
C GLY A 435 23.11 38.05 23.56
N GLU A 436 23.63 37.39 24.60
CA GLU A 436 24.11 38.03 25.83
C GLU A 436 25.19 39.08 25.55
N LEU A 437 26.21 38.74 24.77
CA LEU A 437 27.30 39.68 24.44
C LEU A 437 26.81 40.86 23.60
N LEU A 438 25.80 40.65 22.74
CA LEU A 438 25.15 41.73 22.00
C LEU A 438 24.41 42.69 22.93
N ALA A 439 23.67 42.16 23.91
CA ALA A 439 22.97 42.97 24.89
C ALA A 439 23.94 43.77 25.79
N GLU A 440 25.06 43.18 26.20
CA GLU A 440 26.12 43.88 26.94
C GLU A 440 26.73 45.04 26.14
N MET A 441 26.97 44.86 24.84
CA MET A 441 27.52 45.92 23.97
C MET A 441 26.62 47.16 23.90
N TYR A 442 25.30 46.97 23.99
CA TYR A 442 24.30 48.04 23.90
C TYR A 442 23.72 48.46 25.26
N GLY A 443 24.16 47.83 26.35
CA GLY A 443 23.67 48.11 27.70
C GLY A 443 22.19 47.73 27.93
N VAL A 444 21.69 46.74 27.21
CA VAL A 444 20.28 46.30 27.21
C VAL A 444 20.06 45.16 28.20
N LYS A 445 18.95 45.18 28.95
CA LYS A 445 18.55 44.12 29.88
C LYS A 445 17.22 43.47 29.47
N PRO A 446 16.94 42.22 29.92
CA PRO A 446 15.61 41.63 29.74
C PRO A 446 14.52 42.54 30.30
N GLY A 447 13.52 42.85 29.47
CA GLY A 447 12.41 43.76 29.77
C GLY A 447 12.53 45.13 29.08
N ASP A 448 13.72 45.52 28.62
CA ASP A 448 13.94 46.77 27.91
C ASP A 448 13.38 46.72 26.48
N THR A 449 13.21 47.89 25.86
CA THR A 449 12.80 48.03 24.46
C THR A 449 13.96 48.48 23.59
N VAL A 450 14.09 47.85 22.42
CA VAL A 450 15.08 48.16 21.40
C VAL A 450 14.40 48.54 20.10
N THR A 451 15.07 49.34 19.27
CA THR A 451 14.60 49.70 17.93
C THR A 451 15.40 48.98 16.86
N LEU A 452 14.69 48.42 15.87
CA LEU A 452 15.28 47.69 14.75
C LEU A 452 14.89 48.35 13.43
N ILE A 453 15.85 48.49 12.52
CA ILE A 453 15.66 48.90 11.12
C ILE A 453 16.43 47.95 10.21
N SER A 454 15.87 47.56 9.06
CA SER A 454 16.59 46.69 8.11
C SER A 454 17.86 47.37 7.58
N TRP A 455 18.87 46.56 7.27
CA TRP A 455 20.12 47.03 6.68
C TRP A 455 19.88 47.71 5.33
N GLU A 456 19.01 47.16 4.50
CA GLU A 456 18.61 47.75 3.22
C GLU A 456 17.89 49.08 3.42
N GLY A 457 17.03 49.19 4.45
CA GLY A 457 16.36 50.44 4.80
C GLY A 457 17.36 51.53 5.19
N TYR A 458 18.40 51.16 5.94
CA TYR A 458 19.49 52.07 6.26
C TYR A 458 20.29 52.48 5.02
N LEU A 459 20.67 51.53 4.14
CA LEU A 459 21.44 51.85 2.94
C LEU A 459 20.72 52.90 2.08
N VAL A 460 19.42 52.71 1.84
CA VAL A 460 18.64 53.67 1.04
C VAL A 460 18.52 55.02 1.76
N LEU A 461 18.28 55.03 3.08
CA LEU A 461 18.26 56.29 3.84
C LEU A 461 19.62 57.00 3.79
N SER A 462 20.72 56.27 3.86
CA SER A 462 22.07 56.82 3.80
C SER A 462 22.42 57.40 2.43
N ASP A 463 21.84 56.87 1.35
CA ASP A 463 21.96 57.43 0.00
C ASP A 463 21.08 58.68 -0.19
N MET A 464 19.96 58.78 0.55
CA MET A 464 19.02 59.90 0.45
C MET A 464 19.39 61.10 1.32
N TYR A 465 20.02 60.88 2.46
CA TYR A 465 20.32 61.92 3.46
C TYR A 465 21.82 61.95 3.78
N GLU A 466 22.50 62.98 3.27
CA GLU A 466 23.93 63.21 3.56
C GLU A 466 24.17 63.77 4.98
N ASP A 467 23.19 64.49 5.55
CA ASP A 467 23.28 65.02 6.91
C ASP A 467 23.01 63.92 7.94
N ARG A 468 23.94 63.80 8.91
CA ARG A 468 23.92 62.70 9.89
C ARG A 468 22.76 62.82 10.87
N ASP A 469 22.42 64.03 11.30
CA ASP A 469 21.36 64.22 12.29
C ASP A 469 19.98 64.01 11.64
N GLU A 470 19.82 64.45 10.39
CA GLU A 470 18.65 64.16 9.57
C GLU A 470 18.50 62.66 9.29
N LEU A 471 19.58 61.97 8.90
CA LEU A 471 19.60 60.51 8.71
C LEU A 471 19.15 59.77 9.96
N VAL A 472 19.70 60.09 11.14
CA VAL A 472 19.32 59.45 12.41
C VAL A 472 17.86 59.74 12.77
N SER A 473 17.36 60.95 12.50
CA SER A 473 15.96 61.31 12.72
C SER A 473 15.02 60.47 11.82
N GLN A 474 15.39 60.26 10.56
CA GLN A 474 14.61 59.44 9.63
C GLN A 474 14.67 57.96 10.01
N MET A 475 15.84 57.47 10.43
CA MET A 475 16.00 56.10 10.94
C MET A 475 15.05 55.86 12.12
N LYS A 476 15.05 56.73 13.15
CA LYS A 476 14.14 56.61 14.31
C LYS A 476 12.66 56.57 13.93
N THR A 477 12.26 57.32 12.92
CA THR A 477 10.87 57.37 12.45
C THR A 477 10.47 56.06 11.75
N LYS A 478 11.44 55.35 11.17
CA LYS A 478 11.22 54.12 10.40
C LYS A 478 11.48 52.84 11.20
N SER A 479 12.32 52.91 12.23
CA SER A 479 12.60 51.80 13.13
C SER A 479 11.33 51.26 13.79
N GLN A 480 11.30 49.96 14.04
CA GLN A 480 10.23 49.30 14.78
C GLN A 480 10.71 48.94 16.19
N GLU A 481 9.84 49.09 17.17
CA GLU A 481 10.13 48.79 18.58
C GLU A 481 9.89 47.31 18.89
N PHE A 482 10.86 46.68 19.55
CA PHE A 482 10.78 45.31 20.06
C PHE A 482 11.10 45.28 21.55
N LYS A 483 10.32 44.51 22.32
CA LYS A 483 10.61 44.26 23.74
C LYS A 483 11.54 43.06 23.87
N VAL A 484 12.63 43.22 24.62
CA VAL A 484 13.61 42.14 24.86
C VAL A 484 13.04 41.21 25.92
N ALA A 485 12.60 40.03 25.51
CA ALA A 485 12.00 39.01 26.37
C ALA A 485 13.03 38.14 27.10
N GLY A 486 14.26 38.03 26.59
CA GLY A 486 15.32 37.27 27.23
C GLY A 486 16.68 37.37 26.54
N LEU A 487 17.70 36.78 27.17
CA LEU A 487 19.07 36.73 26.65
C LEU A 487 19.56 35.30 26.44
N VAL A 488 20.13 35.03 25.26
CA VAL A 488 20.75 33.74 24.91
C VAL A 488 22.17 33.69 25.45
N LYS A 489 22.42 32.72 26.32
CA LYS A 489 23.72 32.35 26.87
C LYS A 489 24.24 31.13 26.14
N THR A 490 25.34 31.26 25.41
CA THR A 490 25.97 30.16 24.69
C THR A 490 27.46 30.41 24.54
N GLU A 491 28.24 29.34 24.42
CA GLU A 491 29.66 29.41 24.08
C GLU A 491 29.88 29.84 22.61
N ASP A 492 28.85 29.73 21.74
CA ASP A 492 28.94 30.20 20.36
C ASP A 492 28.94 31.73 20.29
N THR A 493 30.15 32.28 20.18
CA THR A 493 30.36 33.73 20.11
C THR A 493 29.67 34.39 18.92
N ARG A 494 29.33 33.66 17.84
CA ARG A 494 28.59 34.23 16.70
C ARG A 494 27.16 34.52 17.10
N ILE A 495 26.48 33.55 17.70
CA ILE A 495 25.10 33.70 18.19
C ILE A 495 25.04 34.75 19.29
N SER A 496 25.94 34.66 20.27
CA SER A 496 25.94 35.58 21.41
C SER A 496 26.22 37.04 21.02
N LYS A 497 27.00 37.31 19.95
CA LYS A 497 27.35 38.68 19.53
C LYS A 497 26.53 39.26 18.38
N ALA A 498 25.88 38.42 17.57
CA ALA A 498 25.32 38.87 16.28
C ALA A 498 23.85 38.54 16.05
N PHE A 499 23.21 37.72 16.90
CA PHE A 499 21.84 37.26 16.65
C PHE A 499 20.81 37.93 17.57
N ILE A 500 19.67 38.25 16.95
CA ILE A 500 18.43 38.66 17.59
C ILE A 500 17.34 37.73 17.07
N PHE A 501 16.63 37.03 17.94
CA PHE A 501 15.60 36.07 17.59
C PHE A 501 14.21 36.64 17.85
N ALA A 502 13.25 36.43 16.94
CA ALA A 502 11.87 36.84 17.14
C ALA A 502 10.88 35.89 16.45
N PRO A 503 9.61 35.83 16.89
CA PRO A 503 8.54 35.22 16.10
C PRO A 503 8.26 36.02 14.82
N LEU A 504 7.70 35.33 13.83
CA LEU A 504 7.10 36.00 12.69
C LEU A 504 5.88 36.79 13.19
N SER A 505 5.95 38.11 13.04
CA SER A 505 4.90 39.04 13.46
C SER A 505 4.69 40.13 12.43
N GLU A 506 3.54 40.80 12.50
CA GLU A 506 3.24 41.96 11.64
C GLU A 506 4.27 43.09 11.85
N THR A 507 4.84 43.19 13.06
CA THR A 507 5.91 44.14 13.37
C THR A 507 7.23 43.73 12.72
N ALA A 508 7.58 42.45 12.77
CA ALA A 508 8.77 41.92 12.10
C ALA A 508 8.72 42.10 10.57
N GLU A 509 7.54 41.91 9.96
CA GLU A 509 7.35 42.21 8.54
C GLU A 509 7.51 43.71 8.25
N ARG A 510 6.91 44.59 9.06
CA ARG A 510 7.07 46.05 8.90
C ARG A 510 8.51 46.53 9.00
N THR A 511 9.35 45.84 9.77
CA THR A 511 10.79 46.12 9.86
C THR A 511 11.52 45.90 8.53
N SER A 512 11.05 44.97 7.69
CA SER A 512 11.64 44.71 6.36
C SER A 512 11.07 45.60 5.24
N GLN A 513 9.87 46.16 5.43
CA GLN A 513 9.03 46.78 4.37
C GLN A 513 9.53 48.10 3.75
N TYR A 514 10.75 48.57 4.02
CA TYR A 514 11.24 49.84 3.44
C TYR A 514 11.31 49.83 1.89
N ILE A 515 11.27 48.64 1.25
CA ILE A 515 11.22 48.46 -0.21
C ILE A 515 9.81 48.03 -0.71
N GLU A 516 8.74 48.17 0.09
CA GLU A 516 7.38 47.65 -0.22
C GLU A 516 7.27 46.11 -0.32
N TYR A 517 8.30 45.37 0.08
CA TYR A 517 8.39 43.93 -0.08
C TYR A 517 8.47 43.20 1.28
N PRO A 518 7.64 42.15 1.51
CA PRO A 518 7.83 41.25 2.63
C PRO A 518 9.15 40.46 2.44
N PHE A 519 9.90 40.23 3.51
CA PHE A 519 11.14 39.45 3.44
C PHE A 519 10.86 37.97 3.13
N PRO A 520 11.76 37.27 2.41
CA PRO A 520 11.63 35.84 2.14
C PRO A 520 11.93 35.01 3.40
N VAL A 521 11.07 34.04 3.68
CA VAL A 521 11.31 32.98 4.67
C VAL A 521 12.09 31.88 3.98
N GLU A 522 13.23 31.49 4.56
CA GLU A 522 14.17 30.56 3.96
C GLU A 522 13.54 29.18 3.77
N VAL A 523 13.02 28.62 4.87
CA VAL A 523 12.35 27.31 4.90
C VAL A 523 11.16 27.36 5.82
N ALA A 524 10.00 26.91 5.34
CA ALA A 524 8.87 26.55 6.17
C ALA A 524 8.48 25.08 5.94
N GLU A 525 8.50 24.28 7.00
CA GLU A 525 8.15 22.87 6.98
C GLU A 525 6.76 22.67 7.58
N PHE A 526 5.99 21.73 7.05
CA PHE A 526 4.67 21.42 7.58
C PHE A 526 4.32 19.95 7.38
N ALA A 527 3.33 19.47 8.12
CA ALA A 527 2.66 18.20 7.86
C ALA A 527 1.28 18.41 7.22
N LEU A 528 0.92 17.57 6.27
CA LEU A 528 -0.37 17.63 5.56
C LEU A 528 -1.53 17.32 6.54
N MET A 529 -2.50 18.24 6.66
CA MET A 529 -3.70 18.02 7.48
C MET A 529 -4.70 17.06 6.83
N ASP A 530 -5.13 17.36 5.60
CA ASP A 530 -6.15 16.57 4.88
C ASP A 530 -5.47 15.57 3.95
N LYS A 531 -5.29 14.34 4.47
CA LYS A 531 -4.74 13.22 3.70
C LYS A 531 -5.70 12.68 2.65
N GLU A 532 -7.01 12.93 2.71
CA GLU A 532 -7.94 12.43 1.68
C GLU A 532 -7.92 13.32 0.44
N ASN A 533 -7.62 14.61 0.59
CA ASN A 533 -7.56 15.56 -0.52
C ASN A 533 -6.29 16.44 -0.48
N PRO A 534 -5.10 15.87 -0.77
CA PRO A 534 -3.86 16.65 -0.83
C PRO A 534 -3.89 17.76 -1.90
N GLN A 535 -4.72 17.61 -2.93
CA GLN A 535 -4.88 18.57 -4.02
C GLN A 535 -5.44 19.91 -3.53
N ARG A 536 -6.23 19.91 -2.44
CA ARG A 536 -6.70 21.14 -1.81
C ARG A 536 -5.53 21.98 -1.28
N LEU A 537 -4.55 21.35 -0.65
CA LEU A 537 -3.35 22.05 -0.19
C LEU A 537 -2.47 22.47 -1.37
N ILE A 538 -2.26 21.57 -2.35
CA ILE A 538 -1.44 21.87 -3.53
C ILE A 538 -1.99 23.08 -4.31
N SER A 539 -3.32 23.15 -4.50
CA SER A 539 -3.96 24.29 -5.16
C SER A 539 -3.80 25.58 -4.35
N TYR A 540 -3.95 25.51 -3.04
CA TYR A 540 -3.71 26.65 -2.14
C TYR A 540 -2.26 27.14 -2.18
N ILE A 541 -1.27 26.24 -2.17
CA ILE A 541 0.15 26.61 -2.30
C ILE A 541 0.44 27.22 -3.67
N LYS A 542 -0.19 26.73 -4.74
CA LYS A 542 -0.08 27.37 -6.08
C LYS A 542 -0.64 28.78 -6.09
N GLU A 543 -1.76 29.02 -5.42
CA GLU A 543 -2.34 30.37 -5.28
C GLU A 543 -1.39 31.29 -4.48
N LEU A 544 -0.85 30.80 -3.36
CA LEU A 544 0.18 31.53 -2.60
C LEU A 544 1.40 31.86 -3.47
N ALA A 545 1.88 30.90 -4.27
CA ALA A 545 3.01 31.11 -5.15
C ALA A 545 2.71 32.12 -6.26
N MET A 546 1.48 32.15 -6.80
CA MET A 546 1.08 33.16 -7.79
C MET A 546 1.09 34.58 -7.20
N ASP A 547 0.60 34.73 -5.97
CA ASP A 547 0.61 36.00 -5.24
C ASP A 547 2.04 36.47 -4.92
N ASP A 548 2.94 35.54 -4.60
CA ASP A 548 4.32 35.83 -4.18
C ASP A 548 5.32 35.96 -5.32
N ARG A 549 5.05 35.39 -6.50
CA ARG A 549 5.94 35.49 -7.68
C ARG A 549 6.27 36.92 -8.09
N LYS A 550 5.44 37.89 -7.71
CA LYS A 550 5.72 39.32 -7.92
C LYS A 550 6.95 39.82 -7.15
N TYR A 551 7.39 39.09 -6.12
CA TYR A 551 8.55 39.41 -5.28
C TYR A 551 9.76 38.54 -5.61
N THR A 552 9.55 37.27 -5.97
CA THR A 552 10.66 36.36 -6.30
C THR A 552 10.20 35.19 -7.17
N ASP A 553 10.99 34.85 -8.20
CA ASP A 553 10.76 33.69 -9.06
C ASP A 553 11.34 32.37 -8.48
N THR A 554 11.87 32.44 -7.26
CA THR A 554 12.71 31.40 -6.66
C THR A 554 11.98 30.51 -5.65
N LEU A 555 10.66 30.56 -5.71
CA LEU A 555 9.74 29.81 -4.85
C LEU A 555 9.82 28.33 -5.19
N ALA A 556 10.19 27.50 -4.22
CA ALA A 556 10.19 26.06 -4.36
C ALA A 556 9.26 25.42 -3.33
N TYR A 557 8.52 24.42 -3.78
CA TYR A 557 7.63 23.64 -2.93
C TYR A 557 7.90 22.16 -3.17
N GLU A 558 8.17 21.43 -2.09
CA GLU A 558 8.37 19.99 -2.13
C GLU A 558 7.41 19.31 -1.15
N MET A 559 6.69 18.31 -1.63
CA MET A 559 5.87 17.44 -0.79
C MET A 559 5.80 16.08 -1.46
N ASP A 560 6.38 15.07 -0.82
CA ASP A 560 6.33 13.72 -1.34
C ASP A 560 5.04 13.03 -0.88
N THR A 561 4.09 12.88 -1.80
CA THR A 561 2.85 12.13 -1.55
C THR A 561 2.95 10.68 -2.01
N THR A 562 4.08 10.22 -2.53
CA THR A 562 4.21 8.92 -3.21
C THR A 562 3.81 7.76 -2.30
N GLU A 563 4.32 7.73 -1.06
CA GLU A 563 3.95 6.71 -0.08
C GLU A 563 2.45 6.76 0.26
N LEU A 564 1.91 7.96 0.50
CA LEU A 564 0.50 8.15 0.81
C LEU A 564 -0.39 7.71 -0.35
N ASP A 565 -0.02 8.03 -1.59
CA ASP A 565 -0.77 7.68 -2.80
C ASP A 565 -0.69 6.18 -3.09
N ASN A 566 0.44 5.52 -2.79
CA ASN A 566 0.57 4.07 -2.88
C ASN A 566 -0.35 3.38 -1.87
N VAL A 567 -0.34 3.82 -0.62
CA VAL A 567 -1.21 3.29 0.44
C VAL A 567 -2.68 3.57 0.12
N ARG A 568 -3.02 4.78 -0.35
CA ARG A 568 -4.38 5.17 -0.77
C ARG A 568 -4.89 4.26 -1.89
N ARG A 569 -4.12 4.07 -2.96
CA ARG A 569 -4.48 3.21 -4.09
C ARG A 569 -4.75 1.78 -3.63
N MET A 570 -3.88 1.22 -2.81
CA MET A 570 -4.05 -0.15 -2.29
C MET A 570 -5.28 -0.26 -1.39
N ARG A 571 -5.48 0.70 -0.48
CA ARG A 571 -6.66 0.79 0.39
C ARG A 571 -7.96 0.84 -0.42
N ASP A 572 -8.01 1.69 -1.44
CA ASP A 572 -9.19 1.91 -2.26
C ASP A 572 -9.49 0.69 -3.14
N MET A 573 -8.47 0.06 -3.70
CA MET A 573 -8.59 -1.22 -4.40
C MET A 573 -9.15 -2.31 -3.48
N LEU A 574 -8.64 -2.43 -2.24
CA LEU A 574 -9.13 -3.39 -1.25
C LEU A 574 -10.58 -3.09 -0.84
N ASN A 575 -10.94 -1.81 -0.67
CA ASN A 575 -12.31 -1.38 -0.39
C ASN A 575 -13.28 -1.74 -1.53
N MET A 576 -12.84 -1.61 -2.79
CA MET A 576 -13.63 -1.97 -3.96
C MET A 576 -13.77 -3.49 -4.13
N LEU A 577 -12.70 -4.24 -3.84
CA LEU A 577 -12.69 -5.71 -3.99
C LEU A 577 -13.43 -6.42 -2.84
N PHE A 578 -13.48 -5.84 -1.64
CA PHE A 578 -14.16 -6.39 -0.47
C PHE A 578 -15.62 -6.83 -0.70
N PRO A 579 -16.53 -5.99 -1.24
CA PRO A 579 -17.90 -6.42 -1.49
C PRO A 579 -17.99 -7.55 -2.53
N ILE A 580 -17.13 -7.56 -3.54
CA ILE A 580 -17.08 -8.60 -4.57
C ILE A 580 -16.65 -9.93 -3.96
N ALA A 581 -15.58 -9.93 -3.15
CA ALA A 581 -15.10 -11.10 -2.44
C ALA A 581 -16.16 -11.63 -1.46
N THR A 582 -16.83 -10.74 -0.72
CA THR A 582 -17.93 -11.09 0.20
C THR A 582 -19.07 -11.78 -0.55
N ALA A 583 -19.50 -11.22 -1.69
CA ALA A 583 -20.56 -11.80 -2.52
C ALA A 583 -20.16 -13.19 -3.07
N ALA A 584 -18.92 -13.37 -3.49
CA ALA A 584 -18.41 -14.67 -3.94
C ALA A 584 -18.42 -15.71 -2.81
N VAL A 585 -17.99 -15.35 -1.61
CA VAL A 585 -18.02 -16.24 -0.43
C VAL A 585 -19.45 -16.63 -0.07
N ILE A 586 -20.40 -15.69 -0.12
CA ILE A 586 -21.83 -15.96 0.10
C ILE A 586 -22.36 -16.93 -0.97
N LEU A 587 -22.04 -16.71 -2.24
CA LEU A 587 -22.46 -17.57 -3.35
C LEU A 587 -21.92 -19.00 -3.20
N ILE A 588 -20.64 -19.14 -2.84
CA ILE A 588 -20.02 -20.45 -2.57
C ILE A 588 -20.68 -21.10 -1.33
N GLY A 589 -20.96 -20.30 -0.30
CA GLY A 589 -21.71 -20.71 0.89
C GLY A 589 -23.14 -21.20 0.58
N LEU A 590 -23.77 -20.74 -0.51
CA LEU A 590 -25.04 -21.27 -0.99
C LEU A 590 -24.88 -22.58 -1.77
N ILE A 591 -23.88 -22.66 -2.65
CA ILE A 591 -23.69 -23.80 -3.57
C ILE A 591 -23.14 -25.05 -2.86
N ALA A 592 -22.19 -24.87 -1.93
CA ALA A 592 -21.51 -26.00 -1.29
C ALA A 592 -22.45 -26.90 -0.46
N PRO A 593 -23.35 -26.38 0.40
CA PRO A 593 -24.34 -27.18 1.12
C PRO A 593 -25.28 -27.95 0.18
N VAL A 594 -25.72 -27.31 -0.91
CA VAL A 594 -26.62 -27.91 -1.91
C VAL A 594 -25.98 -29.18 -2.48
N MET A 595 -24.72 -29.08 -2.89
CA MET A 595 -23.98 -30.18 -3.50
C MET A 595 -23.72 -31.31 -2.50
N ILE A 596 -23.34 -30.99 -1.27
CA ILE A 596 -23.06 -31.99 -0.23
C ILE A 596 -24.33 -32.75 0.15
N ILE A 597 -25.45 -32.05 0.35
CA ILE A 597 -26.73 -32.67 0.74
C ILE A 597 -27.32 -33.53 -0.38
N MET A 598 -27.15 -33.12 -1.65
CA MET A 598 -27.57 -33.97 -2.77
C MET A 598 -26.82 -35.31 -2.80
N GLN A 599 -25.54 -35.33 -2.43
CA GLN A 599 -24.74 -36.56 -2.34
C GLN A 599 -25.12 -37.46 -1.16
N SER A 600 -25.66 -36.92 -0.07
CA SER A 600 -26.16 -37.68 1.10
C SER A 600 -27.66 -37.99 1.03
N SER A 601 -28.34 -37.63 -0.07
CA SER A 601 -29.78 -37.88 -0.26
C SER A 601 -30.19 -39.36 -0.13
N ARG A 602 -29.29 -40.30 -0.49
CA ARG A 602 -29.50 -41.75 -0.34
C ARG A 602 -29.48 -42.19 1.12
N GLU A 603 -28.63 -41.58 1.94
CA GLU A 603 -28.59 -41.81 3.39
C GLU A 603 -29.88 -41.31 4.04
N ALA A 604 -30.40 -40.17 3.57
CA ALA A 604 -31.69 -39.64 3.98
C ALA A 604 -32.87 -40.57 3.66
N ALA A 605 -32.83 -41.24 2.51
CA ALA A 605 -33.84 -42.22 2.11
C ALA A 605 -33.81 -43.47 3.01
N ILE A 606 -32.61 -43.98 3.32
CA ILE A 606 -32.42 -45.13 4.21
C ILE A 606 -32.94 -44.80 5.62
N MET A 607 -32.63 -43.62 6.15
CA MET A 607 -33.13 -43.17 7.45
C MET A 607 -34.66 -43.14 7.51
N ARG A 608 -35.34 -42.77 6.42
CA ARG A 608 -36.80 -42.74 6.35
C ARG A 608 -37.42 -44.12 6.31
N ILE A 609 -36.79 -45.05 5.60
CA ILE A 609 -37.23 -46.45 5.54
C ILE A 609 -37.08 -47.12 6.91
N LEU A 610 -36.06 -46.73 7.66
CA LEU A 610 -35.86 -47.13 9.07
C LEU A 610 -36.80 -46.44 10.07
N GLY A 611 -37.80 -45.67 9.61
CA GLY A 611 -38.86 -45.11 10.45
C GLY A 611 -38.64 -43.68 10.94
N THR A 612 -37.64 -42.93 10.45
CA THR A 612 -37.49 -41.51 10.81
C THR A 612 -38.51 -40.62 10.08
N THR A 613 -39.11 -39.68 10.80
CA THR A 613 -40.08 -38.72 10.22
C THR A 613 -39.43 -37.75 9.21
N LYS A 614 -40.22 -37.23 8.27
CA LYS A 614 -39.75 -36.26 7.25
C LYS A 614 -39.11 -35.01 7.87
N ARG A 615 -39.65 -34.50 8.99
CA ARG A 615 -39.09 -33.34 9.70
C ARG A 615 -37.75 -33.66 10.37
N ARG A 616 -37.62 -34.84 10.98
CA ARG A 616 -36.37 -35.26 11.63
C ARG A 616 -35.24 -35.50 10.62
N SER A 617 -35.52 -36.12 9.47
CA SER A 617 -34.50 -36.31 8.44
C SER A 617 -34.01 -34.99 7.84
N ARG A 618 -34.88 -33.97 7.74
CA ARG A 618 -34.50 -32.61 7.30
C ARG A 618 -33.55 -31.95 8.30
N CYS A 619 -33.92 -31.95 9.58
CA CYS A 619 -33.10 -31.34 10.63
C CYS A 619 -31.74 -32.02 10.76
N MET A 620 -31.65 -33.35 10.67
CA MET A 620 -30.37 -34.06 10.75
C MET A 620 -29.39 -33.60 9.66
N LEU A 621 -29.83 -33.52 8.39
CA LEU A 621 -28.98 -33.10 7.27
C LEU A 621 -28.58 -31.62 7.35
N ALA A 622 -29.54 -30.76 7.72
CA ALA A 622 -29.29 -29.32 7.80
C ALA A 622 -28.35 -28.97 8.97
N ILE A 623 -28.60 -29.55 10.16
CA ILE A 623 -27.77 -29.30 11.35
C ILE A 623 -26.36 -29.84 11.15
N GLU A 624 -26.19 -31.00 10.51
CA GLU A 624 -24.86 -31.53 10.20
C GLU A 624 -24.04 -30.53 9.39
N GLN A 625 -24.61 -29.97 8.31
CA GLN A 625 -23.90 -29.02 7.47
C GLN A 625 -23.61 -27.70 8.19
N ILE A 626 -24.56 -27.19 8.99
CA ILE A 626 -24.38 -25.97 9.79
C ILE A 626 -23.25 -26.18 10.82
N CYS A 627 -23.20 -27.32 11.50
CA CYS A 627 -22.14 -27.63 12.46
C CYS A 627 -20.75 -27.70 11.80
N LEU A 628 -20.66 -28.24 10.58
CA LEU A 628 -19.38 -28.27 9.83
C LEU A 628 -18.91 -26.86 9.45
N CYS A 629 -19.82 -25.98 9.04
CA CYS A 629 -19.52 -24.58 8.75
C CYS A 629 -19.06 -23.82 10.00
N ILE A 630 -19.75 -24.00 11.14
CA ILE A 630 -19.35 -23.40 12.42
C ILE A 630 -17.96 -23.87 12.84
N LEU A 631 -17.68 -25.17 12.71
CA LEU A 631 -16.37 -25.72 13.04
C LEU A 631 -15.26 -25.10 12.17
N GLY A 632 -15.47 -24.97 10.87
CA GLY A 632 -14.52 -24.30 9.97
C GLY A 632 -14.27 -22.83 10.34
N LEU A 633 -15.34 -22.12 10.71
CA LEU A 633 -15.27 -20.72 11.11
C LEU A 633 -14.52 -20.52 12.43
N VAL A 634 -14.72 -21.40 13.40
CA VAL A 634 -13.96 -21.40 14.67
C VAL A 634 -12.48 -21.65 14.43
N ILE A 635 -12.13 -22.63 13.58
CA ILE A 635 -10.73 -22.92 13.23
C ILE A 635 -10.10 -21.71 12.53
N ALA A 636 -10.82 -21.07 11.62
CA ALA A 636 -10.35 -19.87 10.93
C ALA A 636 -10.14 -18.69 11.89
N GLY A 637 -11.10 -18.45 12.80
CA GLY A 637 -10.99 -17.40 13.81
C GLY A 637 -9.80 -17.60 14.74
N ILE A 638 -9.54 -18.83 15.20
CA ILE A 638 -8.36 -19.17 16.00
C ILE A 638 -7.08 -18.91 15.19
N GLY A 639 -7.04 -19.34 13.92
CA GLY A 639 -5.89 -19.11 13.04
C GLY A 639 -5.58 -17.62 12.84
N LEU A 640 -6.61 -16.79 12.66
CA LEU A 640 -6.48 -15.34 12.51
C LEU A 640 -6.02 -14.66 13.81
N ALA A 641 -6.53 -15.11 14.96
CA ALA A 641 -6.12 -14.59 16.26
C ALA A 641 -4.66 -14.95 16.61
N ILE A 642 -4.18 -16.12 16.16
CA ILE A 642 -2.76 -16.50 16.29
C ILE A 642 -1.88 -15.67 15.35
N TYR A 643 -2.37 -15.34 14.15
CA TYR A 643 -1.63 -14.55 13.17
C TYR A 643 -1.41 -13.11 13.65
N ASP A 644 -2.47 -12.42 14.06
CA ASP A 644 -2.37 -11.08 14.64
C ASP A 644 -3.57 -10.79 15.58
N ALA A 645 -3.33 -10.90 16.88
CA ALA A 645 -4.36 -10.66 17.88
C ALA A 645 -4.82 -9.19 17.93
N GLY A 646 -3.94 -8.24 17.61
CA GLY A 646 -4.24 -6.81 17.62
C GLY A 646 -5.18 -6.44 16.48
N LEU A 647 -4.85 -6.82 15.25
CA LEU A 647 -5.71 -6.60 14.09
C LEU A 647 -7.00 -7.43 14.14
N PHE A 648 -6.97 -8.63 14.73
CA PHE A 648 -8.17 -9.47 14.89
C PHE A 648 -9.22 -8.81 15.79
N THR A 649 -8.82 -8.25 16.93
CA THR A 649 -9.75 -7.58 17.85
C THR A 649 -10.37 -6.33 17.23
N ARG A 650 -9.58 -5.54 16.50
CA ARG A 650 -10.07 -4.34 15.80
C ARG A 650 -10.93 -4.65 14.57
N SER A 651 -10.71 -5.80 13.94
CA SER A 651 -11.51 -6.26 12.79
C SER A 651 -12.69 -7.14 13.19
N ALA A 652 -12.98 -7.30 14.49
CA ALA A 652 -13.97 -8.23 14.99
C ALA A 652 -15.37 -7.98 14.41
N ASP A 653 -15.79 -6.72 14.30
CA ASP A 653 -17.13 -6.37 13.77
C ASP A 653 -17.31 -6.80 12.32
N THR A 654 -16.29 -6.57 11.48
CA THR A 654 -16.33 -6.98 10.05
C THR A 654 -16.27 -8.50 9.92
N LEU A 655 -15.45 -9.17 10.74
CA LEU A 655 -15.36 -10.63 10.79
C LEU A 655 -16.67 -11.28 11.23
N ILE A 656 -17.34 -10.73 12.25
CA ILE A 656 -18.63 -11.19 12.74
C ILE A 656 -19.70 -11.01 11.68
N LEU A 657 -19.73 -9.86 11.00
CA LEU A 657 -20.68 -9.59 9.91
C LEU A 657 -20.50 -10.59 8.76
N CYS A 658 -19.28 -10.74 8.25
CA CYS A 658 -18.98 -11.64 7.13
C CYS A 658 -19.21 -13.12 7.50
N GLY A 659 -18.76 -13.53 8.69
CA GLY A 659 -18.95 -14.87 9.22
C GLY A 659 -20.43 -15.20 9.45
N GLY A 660 -21.20 -14.24 9.97
CA GLY A 660 -22.64 -14.33 10.16
C GLY A 660 -23.38 -14.49 8.84
N LEU A 661 -23.09 -13.64 7.84
CA LEU A 661 -23.67 -13.73 6.50
C LEU A 661 -23.37 -15.08 5.83
N TYR A 662 -22.15 -15.59 5.96
CA TYR A 662 -21.76 -16.91 5.46
C TYR A 662 -22.57 -18.03 6.13
N ILE A 663 -22.71 -18.02 7.47
CA ILE A 663 -23.50 -19.02 8.20
C ILE A 663 -24.98 -18.95 7.79
N VAL A 664 -25.56 -17.76 7.67
CA VAL A 664 -26.95 -17.57 7.27
C VAL A 664 -27.18 -18.11 5.86
N ALA A 665 -26.29 -17.81 4.93
CA ALA A 665 -26.32 -18.36 3.57
C ALA A 665 -26.25 -19.89 3.57
N CYS A 666 -25.31 -20.47 4.33
CA CYS A 666 -25.19 -21.91 4.47
C CYS A 666 -26.43 -22.56 5.09
N ALA A 667 -27.03 -21.94 6.11
CA ALA A 667 -28.23 -22.45 6.77
C ALA A 667 -29.46 -22.40 5.86
N LEU A 668 -29.63 -21.33 5.09
CA LEU A 668 -30.69 -21.19 4.08
C LEU A 668 -30.54 -22.24 2.98
N ALA A 669 -29.33 -22.40 2.43
CA ALA A 669 -29.05 -23.40 1.42
C ALA A 669 -29.26 -24.83 1.94
N ALA A 670 -28.76 -25.13 3.15
CA ALA A 670 -28.88 -26.45 3.74
C ALA A 670 -30.33 -26.82 4.06
N SER A 671 -31.11 -25.89 4.61
CA SER A 671 -32.52 -26.12 4.95
C SER A 671 -33.40 -26.30 3.70
N THR A 672 -33.21 -25.45 2.68
CA THR A 672 -33.95 -25.54 1.41
C THR A 672 -33.65 -26.83 0.67
N THR A 673 -32.38 -27.22 0.53
CA THR A 673 -32.04 -28.50 -0.13
C THR A 673 -32.39 -29.72 0.69
N ALA A 674 -32.24 -29.68 2.01
CA ALA A 674 -32.74 -30.75 2.86
C ALA A 674 -34.26 -30.90 2.67
N ALA A 675 -35.02 -29.81 2.58
CA ALA A 675 -36.46 -29.86 2.30
C ALA A 675 -36.79 -30.44 0.92
N MET A 676 -36.05 -30.07 -0.13
CA MET A 676 -36.22 -30.62 -1.48
C MET A 676 -35.89 -32.11 -1.56
N ALA A 677 -34.72 -32.51 -1.04
CA ALA A 677 -34.28 -33.91 -1.00
C ALA A 677 -35.28 -34.79 -0.23
N THR A 678 -35.93 -34.23 0.78
CA THR A 678 -36.88 -34.94 1.64
C THR A 678 -38.33 -34.89 1.16
N ARG A 679 -38.67 -34.12 0.12
CA ARG A 679 -40.03 -34.14 -0.46
C ARG A 679 -40.24 -35.32 -1.42
N ARG A 680 -39.18 -35.82 -2.07
CA ARG A 680 -39.24 -36.99 -2.98
C ARG A 680 -39.63 -38.28 -2.24
N LYS A 681 -40.31 -39.22 -2.93
CA LYS A 681 -40.67 -40.53 -2.33
C LYS A 681 -39.40 -41.28 -1.93
N ALA A 682 -39.43 -42.02 -0.82
CA ALA A 682 -38.24 -42.74 -0.32
C ALA A 682 -37.75 -43.81 -1.32
N LEU A 683 -38.68 -44.46 -2.03
CA LEU A 683 -38.37 -45.39 -3.13
C LEU A 683 -37.82 -44.66 -4.36
N GLU A 684 -38.35 -43.48 -4.70
CA GLU A 684 -37.76 -42.65 -5.75
C GLU A 684 -36.34 -42.22 -5.36
N LEU A 685 -36.05 -41.79 -4.13
CA LEU A 685 -34.69 -41.44 -3.70
C LEU A 685 -33.72 -42.63 -3.72
N LEU A 686 -34.22 -43.86 -3.59
CA LEU A 686 -33.43 -45.08 -3.80
C LEU A 686 -33.24 -45.43 -5.28
N GLN A 687 -34.21 -45.08 -6.13
CA GLN A 687 -34.23 -45.30 -7.58
C GLN A 687 -33.71 -44.11 -8.40
N VAL A 688 -33.50 -42.95 -7.78
CA VAL A 688 -33.02 -41.73 -8.43
C VAL A 688 -31.64 -42.07 -8.98
N LYS A 689 -31.59 -42.14 -10.31
CA LYS A 689 -30.39 -41.90 -11.11
C LYS A 689 -29.74 -40.64 -10.53
N GLU A 690 -28.62 -40.86 -9.84
CA GLU A 690 -27.73 -39.78 -9.38
C GLU A 690 -27.12 -39.06 -10.57
#